data_AF-A0A928V0B5-F1
#
_entry.id   AF-A0A928V0B5-F1
#
_cell.length_a   1.000
_cell.length_b   1.000
_cell.length_c   1.000
_cell.angle_alpha   90.00
_cell.angle_beta   90.00
_cell.angle_gamma   90.00
#
_symmetry.space_group_name_H-M   'P 1'
#
loop_
_entity.id
_entity.type
_entity.pdbx_description
1 polymer ?
#
loop_
_entity_poly.entity_id
_entity_poly.type
_entity_poly.pdbx_seq_one_letter_code
_entity_poly.pdbx_strand_id
1 'polypeptide(L)'
;MVKSQAALKMENLPDLNVFAQCILQAVDAPSAKSCIDPMLQTFCHHLDVDLHPAMFVDEHYTDTEYGKAVSTITAAQCAEDYERGRVFIQGVCQAVQDQLASKDKAPVRLLYAGTGPFGWLVLPLLALFTAEQLQVTAIDIHEQSLERFRKLCEDYGVADRIAAWVCADACCWKAESPPVFDIILSETMKYLLQQEPQVRIFSWLQQYLAPAGVLIPESVILGLTLLWKEESSQQIYLGEAFTLNCHSAREIANGNEQILSRSFSLPDFEPGPVDLKLSTHIQVYRNHRLAEYQSQLTLPQFKNRLMIKPGSILTSRYQMGSYPDLVIDYCEHVIPLSESSDLSAGGIFHLHRLWQKTRNQHLVQASLPEDEWWLDRAVLDLCGIGLEPGMQMLYQSNRLSDLVRAVDQLKLTDDDKIHINETLIKLIEGNPHEIPEVLSKEQLAFWQANGYLVVPGVLSAEQCENSRQVIWEYLQADPEVANSWYQSPERMQKIMLQLFRHPVLDENRRTPLIRNIFEQLWQRTDLAMSTDRVSFNPPETASWQFPGPDMHWDMPLQAPVSFGTQGLIYLTDTSKEQGAFCCVPGFHLEIDAWLQQQNKPDVELQKQNWSEWLIKPISGKAGDLIIWHHALPHGASRNKAASPRMVQYINMYPLANGDSAY
;
A
#
# COMPACT_ATOMS: atom_id res chain seq x y z
N MET A 1 -15.39 -44.44 6.58
CA MET A 1 -15.08 -45.76 5.96
C MET A 1 -13.67 -45.66 5.40
N VAL A 2 -12.71 -46.27 6.09
CA VAL A 2 -11.30 -46.33 5.68
C VAL A 2 -11.21 -47.34 4.53
N LYS A 3 -11.01 -46.85 3.30
CA LYS A 3 -10.62 -47.73 2.17
C LYS A 3 -9.13 -48.00 2.34
N SER A 4 -8.75 -49.25 2.65
CA SER A 4 -7.35 -49.67 2.55
C SER A 4 -6.92 -49.54 1.08
N GLN A 5 -6.03 -48.59 0.79
CA GLN A 5 -5.35 -48.54 -0.50
C GLN A 5 -4.32 -49.66 -0.53
N ALA A 6 -4.50 -50.63 -1.44
CA ALA A 6 -3.51 -51.67 -1.66
C ALA A 6 -2.34 -51.07 -2.46
N ALA A 7 -1.11 -51.22 -1.98
CA ALA A 7 0.09 -50.76 -2.67
C ALA A 7 0.13 -51.27 -4.13
N LEU A 8 0.56 -50.41 -5.07
CA LEU A 8 0.76 -50.79 -6.47
C LEU A 8 1.76 -51.95 -6.57
N LYS A 9 1.43 -52.97 -7.37
CA LYS A 9 2.38 -54.03 -7.73
C LYS A 9 3.45 -53.45 -8.66
N MET A 10 4.70 -53.96 -8.56
CA MET A 10 5.85 -53.51 -9.38
C MET A 10 5.55 -53.41 -10.89
N GLU A 11 4.73 -54.31 -11.44
CA GLU A 11 4.35 -54.34 -12.87
C GLU A 11 3.55 -53.12 -13.35
N ASN A 12 3.10 -52.25 -12.43
CA ASN A 12 2.29 -51.07 -12.73
C ASN A 12 3.05 -49.74 -12.56
N LEU A 13 4.35 -49.78 -12.22
CA LEU A 13 5.16 -48.56 -12.14
C LEU A 13 5.48 -48.03 -13.55
N PRO A 14 5.36 -46.71 -13.80
CA PRO A 14 5.76 -46.12 -15.07
C PRO A 14 7.26 -46.28 -15.29
N ASP A 15 7.65 -46.46 -16.56
CA ASP A 15 9.05 -46.67 -16.95
C ASP A 15 9.90 -45.43 -16.64
N LEU A 16 10.88 -45.62 -15.75
CA LEU A 16 11.78 -44.57 -15.29
C LEU A 16 12.67 -44.02 -16.42
N ASN A 17 13.06 -44.84 -17.40
CA ASN A 17 13.81 -44.38 -18.57
C ASN A 17 12.96 -43.50 -19.48
N VAL A 18 11.68 -43.86 -19.67
CA VAL A 18 10.75 -43.04 -20.46
C VAL A 18 10.53 -41.69 -19.78
N PHE A 19 10.35 -41.67 -18.46
CA PHE A 19 10.25 -40.41 -17.71
C PHE A 19 11.52 -39.58 -17.83
N ALA A 20 12.69 -40.19 -17.62
CA ALA A 20 13.97 -39.51 -17.73
C ALA A 20 14.17 -38.89 -19.12
N GLN A 21 13.86 -39.61 -20.19
CA GLN A 21 13.92 -39.06 -21.56
C GLN A 21 12.91 -37.94 -21.77
N CYS A 22 11.67 -38.08 -21.28
CA CYS A 22 10.62 -37.07 -21.38
C CYS A 22 11.04 -35.76 -20.72
N ILE A 23 11.49 -35.81 -19.46
CA ILE A 23 11.86 -34.60 -18.72
C ILE A 23 13.13 -33.94 -19.27
N LEU A 24 14.07 -34.71 -19.82
CA LEU A 24 15.27 -34.16 -20.48
C LEU A 24 14.95 -33.46 -21.81
N GLN A 25 13.84 -33.80 -22.46
CA GLN A 25 13.38 -33.17 -23.69
C GLN A 25 12.37 -32.03 -23.47
N ALA A 26 11.83 -31.91 -22.26
CA ALA A 26 10.91 -30.84 -21.90
C ALA A 26 11.59 -29.46 -22.05
N VAL A 27 10.90 -28.49 -22.64
CA VAL A 27 11.44 -27.15 -22.93
C VAL A 27 10.84 -26.06 -22.05
N ASP A 28 9.73 -26.37 -21.37
CA ASP A 28 8.96 -25.43 -20.56
C ASP A 28 8.16 -26.14 -19.45
N ALA A 29 7.51 -25.36 -18.57
CA ALA A 29 6.71 -25.88 -17.46
C ALA A 29 5.55 -26.80 -17.93
N PRO A 30 4.77 -26.43 -18.96
CA PRO A 30 3.69 -27.29 -19.46
C PRO A 30 4.16 -28.66 -19.98
N SER A 31 5.26 -28.70 -20.74
CA SER A 31 5.83 -29.97 -21.20
C SER A 31 6.40 -30.79 -20.05
N ALA A 32 7.07 -30.16 -19.06
CA ALA A 32 7.52 -30.86 -17.86
C ALA A 32 6.36 -31.41 -17.03
N LYS A 33 5.29 -30.63 -16.83
CA LYS A 33 4.08 -31.07 -16.13
C LYS A 33 3.52 -32.36 -16.73
N SER A 34 3.49 -32.46 -18.06
CA SER A 34 3.00 -33.66 -18.75
C SER A 34 3.81 -34.92 -18.46
N CYS A 35 5.12 -34.78 -18.16
CA CYS A 35 5.99 -35.88 -17.75
C CYS A 35 5.92 -36.12 -16.22
N ILE A 36 5.84 -35.06 -15.42
CA ILE A 36 5.96 -35.09 -13.96
C ILE A 36 4.70 -35.63 -13.30
N ASP A 37 3.51 -35.17 -13.68
CA ASP A 37 2.27 -35.52 -12.98
C ASP A 37 2.04 -37.04 -12.89
N PRO A 38 2.16 -37.82 -13.99
CA PRO A 38 1.92 -39.26 -13.91
C PRO A 38 2.93 -39.97 -13.00
N MET A 39 4.20 -39.54 -13.04
CA MET A 39 5.27 -40.12 -12.23
C MET A 39 5.08 -39.77 -10.76
N LEU A 40 4.84 -38.49 -10.45
CA LEU A 40 4.65 -37.99 -9.09
C LEU A 40 3.42 -38.64 -8.42
N GLN A 41 2.30 -38.71 -9.12
CA GLN A 41 1.09 -39.39 -8.62
C GLN A 41 1.35 -40.87 -8.33
N THR A 42 2.12 -41.54 -9.19
CA THR A 42 2.48 -42.95 -8.97
C THR A 42 3.37 -43.11 -7.75
N PHE A 43 4.39 -42.27 -7.58
CA PHE A 43 5.25 -42.30 -6.39
C PHE A 43 4.48 -42.02 -5.11
N CYS A 44 3.59 -41.03 -5.13
CA CYS A 44 2.75 -40.70 -3.99
C CYS A 44 1.87 -41.88 -3.57
N HIS A 45 1.23 -42.54 -4.54
CA HIS A 45 0.42 -43.73 -4.25
C HIS A 45 1.26 -44.93 -3.78
N HIS A 46 2.43 -45.14 -4.40
CA HIS A 46 3.30 -46.29 -4.10
C HIS A 46 3.97 -46.19 -2.74
N LEU A 47 4.32 -44.98 -2.30
CA LEU A 47 5.02 -44.71 -1.03
C LEU A 47 4.09 -44.23 0.10
N ASP A 48 2.78 -44.20 -0.16
CA ASP A 48 1.75 -43.68 0.76
C ASP A 48 2.10 -42.26 1.26
N VAL A 49 2.29 -41.35 0.29
CA VAL A 49 2.58 -39.92 0.53
C VAL A 49 1.37 -39.11 0.08
N ASP A 50 0.70 -38.47 1.03
CA ASP A 50 -0.31 -37.45 0.75
C ASP A 50 0.37 -36.08 0.68
N LEU A 51 0.42 -35.48 -0.51
CA LEU A 51 1.02 -34.14 -0.71
C LEU A 51 0.15 -33.02 -0.16
N HIS A 52 -1.17 -33.21 -0.05
CA HIS A 52 -2.12 -32.15 0.33
C HIS A 52 -3.13 -32.65 1.38
N PRO A 53 -2.68 -33.00 2.59
CA PRO A 53 -3.59 -33.41 3.64
C PRO A 53 -4.52 -32.25 4.04
N ALA A 54 -5.76 -32.56 4.41
CA ALA A 54 -6.83 -31.59 4.61
C ALA A 54 -6.52 -30.46 5.62
N MET A 55 -5.61 -30.71 6.57
CA MET A 55 -4.95 -29.69 7.38
C MET A 55 -3.47 -29.99 7.38
N PHE A 56 -2.69 -29.23 6.62
CA PHE A 56 -1.23 -29.39 6.59
C PHE A 56 -0.56 -28.36 7.48
N VAL A 57 0.11 -28.86 8.52
CA VAL A 57 1.12 -28.12 9.27
C VAL A 57 2.40 -28.95 9.17
N ASP A 58 3.48 -28.31 8.78
CA ASP A 58 4.79 -28.96 8.72
C ASP A 58 5.30 -29.14 10.16
N GLU A 59 4.89 -30.21 10.84
CA GLU A 59 5.21 -30.51 12.25
C GLU A 59 6.43 -31.42 12.42
N HIS A 60 6.87 -32.09 11.34
CA HIS A 60 7.96 -33.06 11.34
C HIS A 60 9.23 -32.55 10.68
N TYR A 61 9.43 -31.23 10.69
CA TYR A 61 10.69 -30.63 10.28
C TYR A 61 11.73 -30.77 11.38
N THR A 62 13.00 -30.59 11.02
CA THR A 62 14.11 -30.54 11.97
C THR A 62 14.73 -29.15 11.98
N ASP A 63 14.73 -28.50 13.15
CA ASP A 63 15.53 -27.29 13.37
C ASP A 63 17.01 -27.68 13.48
N THR A 64 17.84 -27.14 12.60
CA THR A 64 19.30 -27.22 12.71
C THR A 64 19.84 -25.91 13.29
N GLU A 65 21.11 -25.89 13.69
CA GLU A 65 21.78 -24.63 14.08
C GLU A 65 21.85 -23.60 12.94
N TYR A 66 21.58 -24.01 11.69
CA TYR A 66 21.81 -23.23 10.48
C TYR A 66 20.57 -23.07 9.58
N GLY A 67 19.40 -23.46 10.08
CA GLY A 67 18.13 -23.34 9.37
C GLY A 67 17.21 -24.54 9.57
N LYS A 68 16.02 -24.43 9.00
CA LYS A 68 14.98 -25.45 8.97
C LYS A 68 15.26 -26.48 7.88
N ALA A 69 15.38 -27.75 8.24
CA ALA A 69 15.26 -28.86 7.30
C ALA A 69 13.78 -29.28 7.27
N VAL A 70 13.09 -29.01 6.17
CA VAL A 70 11.65 -29.25 6.01
C VAL A 70 11.30 -30.75 6.13
N SER A 71 10.08 -31.07 6.57
CA SER A 71 9.68 -32.48 6.70
C SER A 71 9.69 -33.22 5.37
N THR A 72 9.64 -34.55 5.44
CA THR A 72 9.52 -35.44 4.27
C THR A 72 8.34 -35.07 3.36
N ILE A 73 7.20 -34.60 3.88
CA ILE A 73 6.04 -34.21 3.06
C ILE A 73 6.31 -32.88 2.35
N THR A 74 6.82 -31.87 3.05
CA THR A 74 7.18 -30.59 2.42
C THR A 74 8.27 -30.76 1.38
N ALA A 75 9.25 -31.62 1.63
CA ALA A 75 10.26 -31.98 0.62
C ALA A 75 9.63 -32.68 -0.61
N ALA A 76 8.58 -33.48 -0.42
CA ALA A 76 7.85 -34.10 -1.53
C ALA A 76 7.07 -33.09 -2.38
N GLN A 77 6.47 -32.07 -1.76
CA GLN A 77 5.73 -31.00 -2.44
C GLN A 77 6.60 -30.20 -3.42
N CYS A 78 7.92 -30.15 -3.20
CA CYS A 78 8.86 -29.54 -4.14
C CYS A 78 8.80 -30.14 -5.55
N ALA A 79 8.35 -31.39 -5.70
CA ALA A 79 8.17 -32.04 -7.00
C ALA A 79 7.01 -31.46 -7.83
N GLU A 80 6.10 -30.68 -7.22
CA GLU A 80 5.00 -29.99 -7.92
C GLU A 80 5.45 -28.69 -8.60
N ASP A 81 6.66 -28.21 -8.33
CA ASP A 81 7.27 -27.11 -9.07
C ASP A 81 7.92 -27.66 -10.35
N TYR A 82 7.14 -27.67 -11.44
CA TYR A 82 7.52 -28.32 -12.69
C TYR A 82 8.78 -27.73 -13.33
N GLU A 83 8.94 -26.41 -13.28
CA GLU A 83 10.13 -25.74 -13.83
C GLU A 83 11.37 -26.03 -12.97
N ARG A 84 11.24 -25.96 -11.64
CA ARG A 84 12.30 -26.37 -10.71
C ARG A 84 12.77 -27.79 -11.01
N GLY A 85 11.85 -28.76 -11.05
CA GLY A 85 12.15 -30.16 -11.35
C GLY A 85 12.83 -30.33 -12.71
N ARG A 86 12.27 -29.74 -13.77
CA ARG A 86 12.81 -29.82 -15.14
C ARG A 86 14.24 -29.30 -15.22
N VAL A 87 14.48 -28.07 -14.76
CA VAL A 87 15.76 -27.40 -14.90
C VAL A 87 16.84 -28.07 -14.05
N PHE A 88 16.49 -28.51 -12.83
CA PHE A 88 17.43 -29.24 -11.97
C PHE A 88 17.81 -30.62 -12.55
N ILE A 89 16.84 -31.44 -12.95
CA ILE A 89 17.12 -32.77 -13.51
C ILE A 89 17.99 -32.65 -14.78
N GLN A 90 17.66 -31.72 -15.67
CA GLN A 90 18.46 -31.46 -16.88
C GLN A 90 19.87 -30.97 -16.54
N GLY A 91 20.00 -30.03 -15.61
CA GLY A 91 21.29 -29.49 -15.19
C GLY A 91 22.19 -30.55 -14.55
N VAL A 92 21.65 -31.39 -13.67
CA VAL A 92 22.39 -32.50 -13.04
C VAL A 92 22.80 -33.53 -14.08
N CYS A 93 21.92 -33.88 -15.03
CA CYS A 93 22.26 -34.79 -16.13
C CYS A 93 23.45 -34.28 -16.94
N GLN A 94 23.40 -33.00 -17.34
CA GLN A 94 24.45 -32.36 -18.12
C GLN A 94 25.77 -32.33 -17.34
N ALA A 95 25.74 -32.02 -16.04
CA ALA A 95 26.92 -32.05 -15.18
C ALA A 95 27.56 -33.44 -15.07
N VAL A 96 26.75 -34.51 -14.95
CA VAL A 96 27.25 -35.90 -14.95
C VAL A 96 27.91 -36.23 -16.29
N GLN A 97 27.28 -35.88 -17.41
CA GLN A 97 27.83 -36.12 -18.75
C GLN A 97 29.17 -35.39 -18.97
N ASP A 98 29.26 -34.13 -18.55
CA ASP A 98 30.49 -33.35 -18.66
C ASP A 98 31.63 -33.93 -17.80
N GLN A 99 31.32 -34.36 -16.57
CA GLN A 99 32.31 -35.01 -15.71
C GLN A 99 32.77 -36.35 -16.29
N LEU A 100 31.86 -37.15 -16.85
CA LEU A 100 32.19 -38.40 -17.55
C LEU A 100 33.09 -38.17 -18.76
N ALA A 101 32.80 -37.16 -19.58
CA ALA A 101 33.60 -36.85 -20.77
C ALA A 101 35.03 -36.42 -20.42
N SER A 102 35.25 -35.89 -19.22
CA SER A 102 36.57 -35.49 -18.73
C SER A 102 37.38 -36.61 -18.05
N LYS A 103 36.78 -37.80 -17.84
CA LYS A 103 37.37 -38.91 -17.09
C LYS A 103 37.56 -40.16 -17.95
N ASP A 104 38.73 -40.77 -17.82
CA ASP A 104 39.07 -41.97 -18.60
C ASP A 104 38.42 -43.27 -18.07
N LYS A 105 38.26 -43.46 -16.74
CA LYS A 105 37.89 -44.80 -16.16
C LYS A 105 37.14 -44.84 -14.81
N ALA A 106 36.76 -43.72 -14.18
CA ALA A 106 36.12 -43.74 -12.87
C ALA A 106 34.67 -43.23 -12.93
N PRO A 107 33.73 -43.79 -12.14
CA PRO A 107 32.40 -43.23 -12.05
C PRO A 107 32.47 -41.79 -11.55
N VAL A 108 31.55 -40.97 -12.03
CA VAL A 108 31.24 -39.68 -11.43
C VAL A 108 30.69 -39.94 -10.04
N ARG A 109 31.33 -39.35 -9.03
CA ARG A 109 30.90 -39.43 -7.64
C ARG A 109 30.04 -38.22 -7.31
N LEU A 110 28.75 -38.45 -7.09
CA LEU A 110 27.78 -37.41 -6.78
C LEU A 110 27.35 -37.52 -5.31
N LEU A 111 27.49 -36.46 -4.54
CA LEU A 111 26.86 -36.31 -3.23
C LEU A 111 25.54 -35.58 -3.41
N TYR A 112 24.44 -36.16 -2.96
CA TYR A 112 23.12 -35.54 -2.99
C TYR A 112 22.62 -35.28 -1.57
N ALA A 113 22.63 -34.01 -1.16
CA ALA A 113 22.20 -33.56 0.16
C ALA A 113 20.80 -32.96 0.16
N GLY A 114 19.94 -33.47 1.04
CA GLY A 114 18.51 -33.15 1.08
C GLY A 114 17.79 -33.86 -0.06
N THR A 115 17.77 -35.20 -0.01
CA THR A 115 17.25 -36.01 -1.13
C THR A 115 15.73 -35.94 -1.24
N GLY A 116 15.05 -35.69 -0.12
CA GLY A 116 13.61 -35.88 -0.01
C GLY A 116 13.21 -37.35 -0.22
N PRO A 117 11.90 -37.67 -0.16
CA PRO A 117 11.44 -39.06 -0.23
C PRO A 117 11.56 -39.71 -1.61
N PHE A 118 11.70 -38.90 -2.67
CA PHE A 118 11.74 -39.42 -4.04
C PHE A 118 13.15 -39.45 -4.64
N GLY A 119 14.14 -38.82 -4.00
CA GLY A 119 15.43 -38.55 -4.63
C GLY A 119 15.25 -37.84 -5.97
N TRP A 120 14.29 -36.92 -6.04
CA TRP A 120 13.61 -36.48 -7.26
C TRP A 120 14.56 -35.99 -8.36
N LEU A 121 15.64 -35.31 -7.97
CA LEU A 121 16.59 -34.72 -8.90
C LEU A 121 17.61 -35.73 -9.47
N VAL A 122 17.72 -36.91 -8.87
CA VAL A 122 18.75 -37.92 -9.19
C VAL A 122 18.15 -39.24 -9.66
N LEU A 123 17.02 -39.68 -9.11
CA LEU A 123 16.39 -40.95 -9.45
C LEU A 123 16.24 -41.18 -10.98
N PRO A 124 15.77 -40.21 -11.79
CA PRO A 124 15.66 -40.41 -13.23
C PRO A 124 17.01 -40.66 -13.91
N LEU A 125 18.08 -40.06 -13.39
CA LEU A 125 19.43 -40.20 -13.92
C LEU A 125 20.01 -41.58 -13.63
N LEU A 126 19.61 -42.21 -12.53
CA LEU A 126 20.05 -43.57 -12.20
C LEU A 126 19.59 -44.59 -13.25
N ALA A 127 18.48 -44.34 -13.95
CA ALA A 127 18.06 -45.18 -15.08
C ALA A 127 18.92 -44.97 -16.33
N LEU A 128 19.48 -43.78 -16.52
CA LEU A 128 20.21 -43.38 -17.73
C LEU A 128 21.71 -43.75 -17.70
N PHE A 129 22.33 -43.76 -16.52
CA PHE A 129 23.75 -44.06 -16.36
C PHE A 129 23.95 -45.45 -15.77
N THR A 130 25.10 -46.10 -16.02
CA THR A 130 25.47 -47.36 -15.34
C THR A 130 26.17 -47.13 -14.01
N ALA A 131 26.31 -48.18 -13.19
CA ALA A 131 27.06 -48.11 -11.93
C ALA A 131 28.55 -47.77 -12.13
N GLU A 132 29.13 -48.09 -13.30
CA GLU A 132 30.48 -47.69 -13.68
C GLU A 132 30.57 -46.21 -14.09
N GLN A 133 29.44 -45.59 -14.42
CA GLN A 133 29.37 -44.19 -14.84
C GLN A 133 28.98 -43.26 -13.68
N LEU A 134 28.06 -43.66 -12.81
CA LEU A 134 27.54 -42.81 -11.73
C LEU A 134 27.43 -43.58 -10.42
N GLN A 135 27.99 -43.00 -9.37
CA GLN A 135 27.89 -43.48 -7.99
C GLN A 135 27.44 -42.35 -7.07
N VAL A 136 26.29 -42.54 -6.41
CA VAL A 136 25.64 -41.52 -5.59
C VAL A 136 25.81 -41.83 -4.11
N THR A 137 26.21 -40.83 -3.33
CA THR A 137 26.04 -40.83 -1.87
C THR A 137 24.82 -39.98 -1.54
N ALA A 138 23.79 -40.60 -0.99
CA ALA A 138 22.56 -39.94 -0.59
C ALA A 138 22.64 -39.55 0.89
N ILE A 139 22.49 -38.26 1.19
CA ILE A 139 22.43 -37.74 2.56
C ILE A 139 21.13 -36.96 2.80
N ASP A 140 20.40 -37.34 3.83
CA ASP A 140 19.20 -36.64 4.30
C ASP A 140 19.17 -36.73 5.83
N ILE A 141 18.57 -35.73 6.47
CA ILE A 141 18.44 -35.71 7.93
C ILE A 141 17.29 -36.61 8.40
N HIS A 142 16.31 -36.87 7.52
CA HIS A 142 15.14 -37.68 7.83
C HIS A 142 15.31 -39.11 7.28
N GLU A 143 15.40 -40.09 8.16
CA GLU A 143 15.51 -41.51 7.79
C GLU A 143 14.37 -41.96 6.88
N GLN A 144 13.14 -41.49 7.14
CA GLN A 144 11.96 -41.78 6.32
C GLN A 144 12.13 -41.36 4.86
N SER A 145 12.81 -40.23 4.59
CA SER A 145 13.10 -39.79 3.23
C SER A 145 14.04 -40.77 2.53
N LEU A 146 15.09 -41.21 3.22
CA LEU A 146 16.07 -42.17 2.68
C LEU A 146 15.47 -43.55 2.45
N GLU A 147 14.63 -44.05 3.36
CA GLU A 147 13.95 -45.33 3.21
C GLU A 147 13.03 -45.36 1.99
N ARG A 148 12.25 -44.29 1.79
CA ARG A 148 11.37 -44.13 0.63
C ARG A 148 12.16 -44.04 -0.68
N PHE A 149 13.23 -43.26 -0.71
CA PHE A 149 14.08 -43.16 -1.89
C PHE A 149 14.80 -44.48 -2.18
N ARG A 150 15.31 -45.17 -1.15
CA ARG A 150 15.91 -46.51 -1.26
C ARG A 150 14.94 -47.51 -1.86
N LYS A 151 13.71 -47.53 -1.38
CA LYS A 151 12.65 -48.38 -1.91
C LYS A 151 12.42 -48.14 -3.41
N LEU A 152 12.34 -46.89 -3.86
CA LEU A 152 12.23 -46.59 -5.29
C LEU A 152 13.43 -47.10 -6.09
N CYS A 153 14.65 -46.91 -5.59
CA CYS A 153 15.84 -47.43 -6.26
C CYS A 153 15.84 -48.96 -6.39
N GLU A 154 15.36 -49.68 -5.37
CA GLU A 154 15.21 -51.14 -5.39
C GLU A 154 14.12 -51.58 -6.37
N ASP A 155 12.94 -50.95 -6.32
CA ASP A 155 11.80 -51.28 -7.16
C ASP A 155 12.10 -51.04 -8.66
N TYR A 156 12.92 -50.04 -8.98
CA TYR A 156 13.39 -49.76 -10.35
C TYR A 156 14.69 -50.47 -10.74
N GLY A 157 15.31 -51.24 -9.83
CA GLY A 157 16.53 -51.98 -10.13
C GLY A 157 17.77 -51.11 -10.40
N VAL A 158 17.84 -49.92 -9.78
CA VAL A 158 18.93 -48.94 -9.94
C VAL A 158 19.74 -48.71 -8.66
N ALA A 159 19.51 -49.52 -7.63
CA ALA A 159 20.17 -49.41 -6.33
C ALA A 159 21.69 -49.64 -6.36
N ASP A 160 22.22 -50.32 -7.39
CA ASP A 160 23.65 -50.55 -7.63
C ASP A 160 24.45 -49.28 -7.96
N ARG A 161 23.76 -48.17 -8.26
CA ARG A 161 24.37 -46.84 -8.44
C ARG A 161 24.39 -46.00 -7.16
N ILE A 162 23.89 -46.52 -6.04
CA ILE A 162 23.97 -45.85 -4.74
C ILE A 162 25.14 -46.44 -3.95
N ALA A 163 26.18 -45.63 -3.74
CA ALA A 163 27.36 -46.03 -2.98
C ALA A 163 27.12 -46.03 -1.47
N ALA A 164 26.31 -45.10 -0.97
CA ALA A 164 26.04 -44.96 0.45
C ALA A 164 24.71 -44.24 0.73
N TRP A 165 24.06 -44.65 1.83
CA TRP A 165 22.91 -43.99 2.43
C TRP A 165 23.34 -43.42 3.77
N VAL A 166 23.21 -42.10 3.97
CA VAL A 166 23.69 -41.40 5.15
C VAL A 166 22.54 -40.64 5.79
N CYS A 167 22.06 -41.08 6.95
CA CYS A 167 21.11 -40.33 7.75
C CYS A 167 21.86 -39.36 8.66
N ALA A 168 22.03 -38.10 8.24
CA ALA A 168 22.78 -37.10 8.99
C ALA A 168 22.41 -35.67 8.57
N ASP A 169 22.68 -34.71 9.47
CA ASP A 169 22.64 -33.29 9.14
C ASP A 169 23.80 -32.93 8.20
N ALA A 170 23.47 -32.59 6.96
CA ALA A 170 24.42 -32.16 5.94
C ALA A 170 25.20 -30.88 6.31
N CYS A 171 24.70 -30.07 7.25
CA CYS A 171 25.34 -28.85 7.74
C CYS A 171 26.59 -29.12 8.59
N CYS A 172 26.73 -30.34 9.11
CA CYS A 172 27.83 -30.72 9.98
C CYS A 172 28.33 -32.17 9.77
N TRP A 173 27.82 -32.88 8.76
CA TRP A 173 28.21 -34.25 8.49
C TRP A 173 29.71 -34.39 8.25
N LYS A 174 30.32 -35.37 8.91
CA LYS A 174 31.73 -35.74 8.75
C LYS A 174 31.80 -37.18 8.29
N ALA A 175 32.47 -37.42 7.18
CA ALA A 175 32.76 -38.76 6.73
C ALA A 175 33.87 -39.41 7.58
N GLU A 176 33.76 -40.71 7.85
CA GLU A 176 34.78 -41.48 8.58
C GLU A 176 36.12 -41.52 7.83
N SER A 177 36.07 -41.58 6.49
CA SER A 177 37.20 -41.40 5.58
C SER A 177 36.80 -40.35 4.55
N PRO A 178 37.53 -39.22 4.39
CA PRO A 178 37.11 -38.11 3.54
C PRO A 178 36.89 -38.54 2.09
N PRO A 179 35.63 -38.61 1.61
CA PRO A 179 35.36 -38.89 0.21
C PRO A 179 35.74 -37.67 -0.63
N VAL A 180 35.94 -37.91 -1.92
CA VAL A 180 36.09 -36.87 -2.93
C VAL A 180 34.95 -37.05 -3.93
N PHE A 181 34.15 -36.01 -4.11
CA PHE A 181 32.99 -35.94 -4.99
C PHE A 181 33.27 -35.02 -6.18
N ASP A 182 32.81 -35.42 -7.35
CA ASP A 182 32.89 -34.60 -8.56
C ASP A 182 31.71 -33.62 -8.65
N ILE A 183 30.59 -33.99 -8.05
CA ILE A 183 29.38 -33.18 -8.00
C ILE A 183 28.86 -33.20 -6.57
N ILE A 184 28.57 -32.02 -6.01
CA ILE A 184 27.80 -31.90 -4.78
C ILE A 184 26.50 -31.17 -5.13
N LEU A 185 25.40 -31.89 -5.06
CA LEU A 185 24.05 -31.42 -5.32
C LEU A 185 23.34 -31.16 -3.99
N SER A 186 22.79 -29.96 -3.84
CA SER A 186 21.80 -29.70 -2.79
C SER A 186 20.82 -28.64 -3.25
N GLU A 187 19.56 -28.86 -2.89
CA GLU A 187 18.45 -28.00 -3.20
C GLU A 187 17.56 -27.93 -1.95
N THR A 188 18.19 -27.55 -0.84
CA THR A 188 17.58 -27.36 0.48
C THR A 188 17.47 -25.86 0.72
N MET A 189 16.66 -25.21 -0.10
CA MET A 189 16.57 -23.76 -0.17
C MET A 189 15.15 -23.26 -0.41
N LYS A 190 14.92 -22.05 0.08
CA LYS A 190 13.78 -21.20 -0.26
C LYS A 190 14.26 -20.00 -1.07
N TYR A 191 13.33 -19.27 -1.69
CA TYR A 191 13.63 -17.96 -2.27
C TYR A 191 14.38 -17.08 -1.25
N LEU A 192 15.34 -16.29 -1.74
CA LEU A 192 16.28 -15.48 -0.95
C LEU A 192 17.24 -16.26 -0.06
N LEU A 193 17.34 -17.59 -0.24
CA LEU A 193 18.12 -18.48 0.63
C LEU A 193 17.72 -18.34 2.11
N GLN A 194 16.49 -17.90 2.39
CA GLN A 194 16.02 -17.74 3.76
C GLN A 194 15.54 -19.08 4.32
N GLN A 195 15.44 -19.17 5.65
CA GLN A 195 14.91 -20.30 6.43
C GLN A 195 15.67 -21.62 6.30
N GLU A 196 16.03 -22.06 5.11
CA GLU A 196 16.64 -23.37 4.85
C GLU A 196 18.18 -23.29 4.69
N PRO A 197 18.93 -24.32 5.10
CA PRO A 197 20.38 -24.25 5.34
C PRO A 197 21.29 -24.38 4.10
N GLN A 198 20.84 -24.04 2.89
CA GLN A 198 21.62 -24.18 1.63
C GLN A 198 23.04 -23.60 1.71
N VAL A 199 23.19 -22.37 2.23
CA VAL A 199 24.49 -21.69 2.34
C VAL A 199 25.43 -22.46 3.26
N ARG A 200 24.89 -23.01 4.36
CA ARG A 200 25.66 -23.83 5.28
C ARG A 200 26.04 -25.18 4.67
N ILE A 201 25.09 -25.86 4.02
CA ILE A 201 25.34 -27.15 3.36
C ILE A 201 26.48 -27.02 2.35
N PHE A 202 26.46 -25.98 1.51
CA PHE A 202 27.53 -25.76 0.53
C PHE A 202 28.86 -25.36 1.16
N SER A 203 28.87 -24.41 2.10
CA SER A 203 30.12 -24.02 2.78
C SER A 203 30.73 -25.17 3.58
N TRP A 204 29.93 -26.11 4.08
CA TRP A 204 30.43 -27.27 4.79
C TRP A 204 30.89 -28.38 3.86
N LEU A 205 30.06 -28.82 2.91
CA LEU A 205 30.34 -29.98 2.07
C LEU A 205 31.38 -29.72 0.98
N GLN A 206 31.64 -28.46 0.62
CA GLN A 206 32.65 -28.12 -0.39
C GLN A 206 34.05 -28.69 -0.09
N GLN A 207 34.36 -28.98 1.18
CA GLN A 207 35.62 -29.61 1.57
C GLN A 207 35.82 -31.02 0.96
N TYR A 208 34.73 -31.69 0.58
CA TYR A 208 34.73 -32.99 -0.09
C TYR A 208 34.66 -32.86 -1.62
N LEU A 209 34.65 -31.64 -2.16
CA LEU A 209 34.58 -31.39 -3.60
C LEU A 209 35.96 -31.58 -4.23
N ALA A 210 36.01 -32.33 -5.34
CA ALA A 210 37.20 -32.45 -6.16
C ALA A 210 37.67 -31.08 -6.67
N PRO A 211 38.96 -30.89 -6.98
CA PRO A 211 39.45 -29.63 -7.53
C PRO A 211 38.72 -29.15 -8.80
N ALA A 212 38.31 -30.08 -9.67
CA ALA A 212 37.50 -29.83 -10.87
C ALA A 212 36.00 -30.16 -10.67
N GLY A 213 35.59 -30.37 -9.42
CA GLY A 213 34.21 -30.67 -9.07
C GLY A 213 33.33 -29.42 -9.09
N VAL A 214 32.03 -29.63 -9.19
CA VAL A 214 31.02 -28.56 -9.26
C VAL A 214 29.98 -28.68 -8.14
N LEU A 215 29.50 -27.54 -7.66
CA LEU A 215 28.29 -27.47 -6.84
C LEU A 215 27.08 -27.33 -7.77
N ILE A 216 25.96 -27.96 -7.42
CA ILE A 216 24.69 -27.78 -8.13
C ILE A 216 23.62 -27.38 -7.11
N PRO A 217 23.02 -26.17 -7.23
CA PRO A 217 23.24 -25.19 -8.31
C PRO A 217 24.65 -24.57 -8.31
N GLU A 218 25.16 -24.20 -9.50
CA GLU A 218 26.45 -23.51 -9.66
C GLU A 218 26.46 -22.13 -9.00
N SER A 219 25.31 -21.42 -9.06
CA SER A 219 25.16 -20.11 -8.45
C SER A 219 23.70 -19.82 -8.06
N VAL A 220 23.49 -19.26 -6.87
CA VAL A 220 22.24 -18.61 -6.45
C VAL A 220 22.53 -17.15 -6.14
N ILE A 221 21.91 -16.25 -6.90
CA ILE A 221 22.15 -14.81 -6.87
C ILE A 221 20.94 -14.10 -6.29
N LEU A 222 21.15 -13.31 -5.24
CA LEU A 222 20.12 -12.48 -4.62
C LEU A 222 20.25 -11.05 -5.11
N GLY A 223 19.26 -10.53 -5.83
CA GLY A 223 19.29 -9.20 -6.42
C GLY A 223 18.50 -8.16 -5.63
N LEU A 224 18.95 -6.89 -5.67
CA LEU A 224 18.23 -5.75 -5.09
C LEU A 224 17.82 -4.76 -6.17
N THR A 225 16.54 -4.39 -6.20
CA THR A 225 16.00 -3.38 -7.12
C THR A 225 15.12 -2.40 -6.37
N LEU A 226 15.34 -1.10 -6.54
CA LEU A 226 14.40 -0.05 -6.12
C LEU A 226 13.32 0.13 -7.19
N LEU A 227 12.07 0.27 -6.77
CA LEU A 227 10.91 0.42 -7.63
C LEU A 227 10.05 1.60 -7.18
N TRP A 228 9.63 2.42 -8.14
CA TRP A 228 8.71 3.54 -7.95
C TRP A 228 7.36 3.19 -8.55
N LYS A 229 6.32 3.04 -7.72
CA LYS A 229 4.95 2.81 -8.17
C LYS A 229 4.32 4.13 -8.61
N GLU A 230 4.66 4.59 -9.81
CA GLU A 230 4.06 5.73 -10.51
C GLU A 230 3.65 5.31 -11.93
N GLU A 231 2.90 6.15 -12.65
CA GLU A 231 2.37 5.90 -14.00
C GLU A 231 3.44 5.46 -15.03
N SER A 232 4.72 5.74 -14.77
CA SER A 232 5.87 5.37 -15.62
C SER A 232 6.77 4.25 -15.07
N SER A 233 6.45 3.67 -13.89
CA SER A 233 7.18 2.56 -13.23
C SER A 233 8.70 2.58 -13.42
N GLN A 234 9.37 3.55 -12.79
CA GLN A 234 10.83 3.60 -12.75
C GLN A 234 11.39 2.47 -11.90
N GLN A 235 12.54 1.91 -12.30
CA GLN A 235 13.28 0.92 -11.53
C GLN A 235 14.79 1.16 -11.60
N ILE A 236 15.50 0.85 -10.52
CA ILE A 236 16.95 0.91 -10.43
C ILE A 236 17.47 -0.38 -9.82
N TYR A 237 18.22 -1.16 -10.60
CA TYR A 237 18.94 -2.33 -10.08
C TYR A 237 20.18 -1.86 -9.31
N LEU A 238 20.23 -2.16 -8.00
CA LEU A 238 21.35 -1.77 -7.14
C LEU A 238 22.52 -2.75 -7.27
N GLY A 239 22.22 -4.03 -7.51
CA GLY A 239 23.24 -5.08 -7.65
C GLY A 239 22.88 -6.37 -6.92
N GLU A 240 23.87 -7.25 -6.81
CA GLU A 240 23.77 -8.55 -6.14
C GLU A 240 24.04 -8.37 -4.63
N ALA A 241 23.00 -8.54 -3.80
CA ALA A 241 23.11 -8.52 -2.35
C ALA A 241 23.99 -9.64 -1.80
N PHE A 242 23.89 -10.82 -2.40
CA PHE A 242 24.65 -12.00 -2.02
C PHE A 242 24.61 -13.03 -3.15
N THR A 243 25.71 -13.74 -3.34
CA THR A 243 25.83 -14.80 -4.34
C THR A 243 26.44 -16.05 -3.71
N LEU A 244 25.66 -17.12 -3.64
CA LEU A 244 26.12 -18.44 -3.22
C LEU A 244 26.64 -19.22 -4.43
N ASN A 245 27.93 -19.51 -4.48
CA ASN A 245 28.58 -20.33 -5.48
C ASN A 245 29.79 -21.05 -4.84
N CYS A 246 30.55 -21.83 -5.62
CA CYS A 246 31.70 -22.58 -5.10
C CYS A 246 32.77 -21.68 -4.46
N HIS A 247 33.01 -20.48 -5.01
CA HIS A 247 33.95 -19.52 -4.42
C HIS A 247 33.44 -19.00 -3.07
N SER A 248 32.20 -18.52 -3.00
CA SER A 248 31.66 -17.99 -1.75
C SER A 248 31.48 -19.05 -0.68
N ALA A 249 31.11 -20.28 -1.05
CA ALA A 249 31.09 -21.42 -0.14
C ALA A 249 32.48 -21.68 0.50
N ARG A 250 33.56 -21.62 -0.29
CA ARG A 250 34.95 -21.75 0.20
C ARG A 250 35.37 -20.61 1.11
N GLU A 251 35.05 -19.37 0.74
CA GLU A 251 35.35 -18.19 1.57
C GLU A 251 34.65 -18.28 2.94
N ILE A 252 33.36 -18.65 2.95
CA ILE A 252 32.60 -18.85 4.18
C ILE A 252 33.22 -19.99 5.02
N ALA A 253 33.60 -21.10 4.39
CA ALA A 253 34.25 -22.22 5.07
C ALA A 253 35.58 -21.82 5.74
N ASN A 254 36.31 -20.89 5.13
CA ASN A 254 37.56 -20.34 5.65
C ASN A 254 37.36 -19.23 6.71
N GLY A 255 36.11 -18.93 7.09
CA GLY A 255 35.78 -17.91 8.08
C GLY A 255 35.73 -16.48 7.54
N ASN A 256 35.71 -16.29 6.22
CA ASN A 256 35.57 -14.96 5.63
C ASN A 256 34.09 -14.52 5.59
N GLU A 257 33.61 -13.98 6.70
CA GLU A 257 32.23 -13.48 6.82
C GLU A 257 31.97 -12.20 6.02
N GLN A 258 33.00 -11.49 5.53
CA GLN A 258 32.82 -10.26 4.75
C GLN A 258 32.06 -10.50 3.45
N ILE A 259 32.13 -11.73 2.90
CA ILE A 259 31.40 -12.08 1.68
C ILE A 259 29.88 -12.11 1.85
N LEU A 260 29.39 -12.23 3.10
CA LEU A 260 27.97 -12.22 3.44
C LEU A 260 27.37 -10.82 3.46
N SER A 261 28.21 -9.77 3.39
CA SER A 261 27.76 -8.38 3.44
C SER A 261 28.11 -7.62 2.16
N ARG A 262 27.19 -6.75 1.73
CA ARG A 262 27.40 -5.82 0.61
C ARG A 262 26.81 -4.47 0.96
N SER A 263 27.43 -3.41 0.43
CA SER A 263 26.95 -2.05 0.57
C SER A 263 26.73 -1.44 -0.80
N PHE A 264 25.63 -0.72 -0.93
CA PHE A 264 25.17 -0.11 -2.17
C PHE A 264 25.05 1.39 -1.94
N SER A 265 25.83 2.17 -2.68
CA SER A 265 25.63 3.61 -2.75
C SER A 265 24.35 3.86 -3.53
N LEU A 266 23.35 4.42 -2.86
CA LEU A 266 22.09 4.76 -3.49
C LEU A 266 22.31 5.98 -4.40
N PRO A 267 21.72 5.99 -5.60
CA PRO A 267 21.75 7.18 -6.43
C PRO A 267 21.01 8.33 -5.74
N ASP A 268 21.23 9.54 -6.24
CA ASP A 268 20.34 10.63 -5.91
C ASP A 268 19.00 10.44 -6.64
N PHE A 269 17.90 10.58 -5.92
CA PHE A 269 16.54 10.47 -6.42
C PHE A 269 15.64 11.33 -5.54
N GLU A 270 14.49 11.74 -6.07
CA GLU A 270 13.55 12.54 -5.28
C GLU A 270 13.15 11.79 -4.00
N PRO A 271 13.12 12.42 -2.82
CA PRO A 271 12.60 11.78 -1.63
C PRO A 271 11.12 11.36 -1.76
N GLY A 272 10.79 10.20 -1.21
CA GLY A 272 9.42 9.68 -1.19
C GLY A 272 9.37 8.15 -1.10
N PRO A 273 8.17 7.56 -0.96
CA PRO A 273 7.99 6.11 -0.85
C PRO A 273 8.59 5.36 -2.04
N VAL A 274 9.44 4.37 -1.75
CA VAL A 274 10.04 3.46 -2.74
C VAL A 274 9.86 2.01 -2.27
N ASP A 275 9.63 1.09 -3.20
CA ASP A 275 9.59 -0.33 -2.90
C ASP A 275 10.98 -0.95 -3.15
N LEU A 276 11.43 -1.82 -2.26
CA LEU A 276 12.63 -2.62 -2.45
C LEU A 276 12.22 -4.04 -2.85
N LYS A 277 12.49 -4.41 -4.11
CA LYS A 277 12.34 -5.77 -4.64
C LYS A 277 13.61 -6.58 -4.37
N LEU A 278 13.42 -7.75 -3.78
CA LEU A 278 14.43 -8.78 -3.54
C LEU A 278 14.16 -9.92 -4.53
N SER A 279 15.10 -10.19 -5.44
CA SER A 279 14.96 -11.27 -6.44
C SER A 279 15.91 -12.43 -6.14
N THR A 280 15.56 -13.62 -6.64
CA THR A 280 16.43 -14.80 -6.60
C THR A 280 16.59 -15.32 -8.03
N HIS A 281 17.83 -15.48 -8.47
CA HIS A 281 18.18 -16.08 -9.76
C HIS A 281 19.05 -17.31 -9.51
N ILE A 282 18.70 -18.44 -10.10
CA ILE A 282 19.40 -19.70 -9.87
C ILE A 282 19.99 -20.18 -11.19
N GLN A 283 21.31 -20.29 -11.22
CA GLN A 283 22.05 -20.97 -12.27
C GLN A 283 22.30 -22.41 -11.79
N VAL A 284 21.53 -23.37 -12.29
CA VAL A 284 21.66 -24.78 -11.89
C VAL A 284 22.96 -25.34 -12.44
N TYR A 285 23.11 -25.34 -13.76
CA TYR A 285 24.34 -25.79 -14.43
C TYR A 285 24.39 -25.28 -15.88
N ARG A 286 25.47 -24.59 -16.28
CA ARG A 286 25.69 -24.03 -17.62
C ARG A 286 24.54 -23.18 -18.16
N ASN A 287 23.68 -23.73 -19.02
CA ASN A 287 22.55 -23.01 -19.62
C ASN A 287 21.21 -23.28 -18.88
N HIS A 288 21.20 -24.19 -17.92
CA HIS A 288 20.02 -24.54 -17.13
C HIS A 288 19.87 -23.55 -15.97
N ARG A 289 18.89 -22.65 -16.07
CA ARG A 289 18.65 -21.57 -15.10
C ARG A 289 17.17 -21.41 -14.78
N LEU A 290 16.88 -20.98 -13.56
CA LEU A 290 15.56 -20.51 -13.15
C LEU A 290 15.60 -18.97 -13.05
N ALA A 291 14.80 -18.31 -13.88
CA ALA A 291 14.58 -16.88 -13.86
C ALA A 291 13.46 -16.50 -12.89
N GLU A 292 13.31 -15.18 -12.66
CA GLU A 292 12.27 -14.61 -11.80
C GLU A 292 10.88 -15.11 -12.23
N TYR A 293 10.02 -15.45 -11.26
CA TYR A 293 8.66 -16.00 -11.45
C TYR A 293 8.52 -17.38 -12.12
N GLN A 294 9.61 -18.08 -12.41
CA GLN A 294 9.52 -19.43 -13.01
C GLN A 294 9.32 -20.54 -11.97
N SER A 295 9.70 -20.31 -10.72
CA SER A 295 9.63 -21.29 -9.63
C SER A 295 9.26 -20.59 -8.33
N GLN A 296 8.74 -21.33 -7.36
CA GLN A 296 8.57 -20.85 -5.99
C GLN A 296 9.88 -20.30 -5.40
N LEU A 297 11.03 -20.83 -5.84
CA LEU A 297 12.36 -20.38 -5.41
C LEU A 297 12.77 -19.02 -6.00
N THR A 298 12.10 -18.57 -7.05
CA THR A 298 12.43 -17.32 -7.77
C THR A 298 11.30 -16.30 -7.74
N LEU A 299 10.33 -16.48 -6.82
CA LEU A 299 9.31 -15.49 -6.53
C LEU A 299 9.92 -14.29 -5.79
N PRO A 300 9.90 -13.08 -6.38
CA PRO A 300 10.48 -11.92 -5.73
C PRO A 300 9.68 -11.52 -4.49
N GLN A 301 10.39 -10.97 -3.51
CA GLN A 301 9.80 -10.42 -2.28
C GLN A 301 9.93 -8.90 -2.28
N PHE A 302 9.03 -8.23 -1.57
CA PHE A 302 8.95 -6.77 -1.58
C PHE A 302 8.90 -6.22 -0.15
N LYS A 303 9.74 -5.21 0.10
CA LYS A 303 9.54 -4.27 1.22
C LYS A 303 8.93 -3.00 0.62
N ASN A 304 7.66 -2.73 0.93
CA ASN A 304 6.89 -1.69 0.25
C ASN A 304 6.93 -0.35 1.00
N ARG A 305 6.82 0.76 0.24
CA ARG A 305 6.66 2.14 0.72
C ARG A 305 7.72 2.57 1.74
N LEU A 306 8.96 2.16 1.51
CA LEU A 306 10.10 2.56 2.34
C LEU A 306 10.43 4.03 2.10
N MET A 307 10.71 4.77 3.18
CA MET A 307 11.25 6.13 3.11
C MET A 307 12.77 6.05 3.17
N ILE A 308 13.43 5.69 2.06
CA ILE A 308 14.90 5.55 2.03
C ILE A 308 15.55 6.90 1.72
N LYS A 309 16.60 7.28 2.45
CA LYS A 309 17.35 8.51 2.23
C LYS A 309 18.15 8.43 0.91
N PRO A 310 17.89 9.30 -0.08
CA PRO A 310 18.67 9.35 -1.32
C PRO A 310 20.15 9.64 -1.04
N GLY A 311 21.04 9.17 -1.91
CA GLY A 311 22.50 9.33 -1.75
C GLY A 311 23.12 8.62 -0.54
N SER A 312 22.33 7.89 0.26
CA SER A 312 22.83 7.14 1.42
C SER A 312 23.35 5.76 1.05
N ILE A 313 23.79 4.99 2.05
CA ILE A 313 24.26 3.61 1.86
C ILE A 313 23.18 2.66 2.34
N LEU A 314 22.80 1.72 1.48
CA LEU A 314 22.02 0.54 1.84
C LEU A 314 22.98 -0.63 2.04
N THR A 315 22.85 -1.36 3.14
CA THR A 315 23.69 -2.54 3.41
C THR A 315 22.82 -3.79 3.43
N SER A 316 23.23 -4.81 2.68
CA SER A 316 22.67 -6.16 2.78
C SER A 316 23.61 -7.06 3.56
N ARG A 317 23.04 -7.94 4.38
CA ARG A 317 23.77 -8.95 5.15
C ARG A 317 22.98 -10.24 5.13
N TYR A 318 23.54 -11.28 4.55
CA TYR A 318 23.02 -12.63 4.72
C TYR A 318 23.43 -13.14 6.11
N GLN A 319 22.45 -13.32 7.00
CA GLN A 319 22.68 -13.85 8.34
C GLN A 319 22.55 -15.36 8.31
N MET A 320 23.59 -16.07 8.73
CA MET A 320 23.52 -17.51 9.02
C MET A 320 23.07 -17.71 10.48
N GLY A 321 22.41 -18.83 10.75
CA GLY A 321 21.93 -19.20 12.08
C GLY A 321 20.68 -20.06 11.97
N SER A 322 19.95 -20.26 13.06
CA SER A 322 18.75 -21.13 13.09
C SER A 322 17.62 -20.63 12.19
N TYR A 323 17.64 -19.35 11.81
CA TYR A 323 16.73 -18.76 10.84
C TYR A 323 17.55 -17.88 9.88
N PRO A 324 18.16 -18.48 8.84
CA PRO A 324 18.96 -17.71 7.91
C PRO A 324 18.07 -16.76 7.12
N ASP A 325 18.54 -15.53 6.88
CA ASP A 325 17.77 -14.52 6.14
C ASP A 325 18.67 -13.43 5.55
N LEU A 326 18.17 -12.75 4.52
CA LEU A 326 18.79 -11.57 3.94
C LEU A 326 18.27 -10.30 4.66
N VAL A 327 19.07 -9.79 5.59
CA VAL A 327 18.78 -8.55 6.30
C VAL A 327 19.23 -7.36 5.47
N ILE A 328 18.36 -6.35 5.37
CA ILE A 328 18.65 -5.10 4.66
C ILE A 328 18.52 -3.94 5.64
N ASP A 329 19.63 -3.24 5.85
CA ASP A 329 19.75 -2.03 6.66
C ASP A 329 19.82 -0.82 5.72
N TYR A 330 19.03 0.22 6.00
CA TYR A 330 19.02 1.46 5.22
C TYR A 330 18.83 2.69 6.10
N CYS A 331 19.32 3.84 5.65
CA CYS A 331 19.05 5.11 6.31
C CYS A 331 17.64 5.59 5.96
N GLU A 332 16.78 5.75 6.96
CA GLU A 332 15.45 6.32 6.76
C GLU A 332 15.53 7.82 6.43
N HIS A 333 14.68 8.26 5.50
CA HIS A 333 14.50 9.65 5.15
C HIS A 333 13.40 10.25 6.02
N VAL A 334 13.81 10.92 7.10
CA VAL A 334 12.91 11.78 7.86
C VAL A 334 12.93 13.16 7.20
N ILE A 335 11.76 13.60 6.73
CA ILE A 335 11.60 14.94 6.16
C ILE A 335 11.36 15.91 7.32
N PRO A 336 12.30 16.81 7.68
CA PRO A 336 12.03 17.81 8.69
C PRO A 336 10.98 18.80 8.19
N LEU A 337 10.18 19.36 9.11
CA LEU A 337 9.24 20.42 8.75
C LEU A 337 10.00 21.66 8.28
N SER A 338 9.64 22.16 7.10
CA SER A 338 10.11 23.41 6.55
C SER A 338 9.44 24.61 7.23
N GLU A 339 10.05 25.78 7.09
CA GLU A 339 9.42 27.04 7.46
C GLU A 339 8.25 27.35 6.52
N SER A 340 7.24 28.10 6.99
CA SER A 340 6.10 28.49 6.16
C SER A 340 6.51 29.29 4.91
N SER A 341 7.65 29.99 4.96
CA SER A 341 8.20 30.74 3.82
C SER A 341 8.85 29.87 2.74
N ASP A 342 8.88 28.55 2.91
CA ASP A 342 9.38 27.63 1.89
C ASP A 342 8.36 27.47 0.75
N LEU A 343 8.70 28.05 -0.41
CA LEU A 343 7.85 28.10 -1.60
C LEU A 343 8.07 26.92 -2.55
N SER A 344 8.79 25.87 -2.14
CA SER A 344 9.06 24.69 -2.98
C SER A 344 7.78 23.98 -3.49
N ALA A 345 6.65 24.10 -2.79
CA ALA A 345 5.37 23.56 -3.22
C ALA A 345 4.63 24.52 -4.18
N GLY A 346 5.15 24.65 -5.40
CA GLY A 346 4.47 25.37 -6.49
C GLY A 346 4.36 26.88 -6.30
N GLY A 347 5.15 27.48 -5.40
CA GLY A 347 5.14 28.92 -5.11
C GLY A 347 4.16 29.35 -4.03
N ILE A 348 3.49 28.43 -3.33
CA ILE A 348 2.47 28.74 -2.32
C ILE A 348 3.07 28.71 -0.91
N PHE A 349 2.87 29.79 -0.16
CA PHE A 349 3.27 29.93 1.23
C PHE A 349 2.60 28.85 2.09
N HIS A 350 3.37 28.25 3.00
CA HIS A 350 2.97 27.22 3.96
C HIS A 350 2.53 25.87 3.37
N LEU A 351 2.31 25.75 2.05
CA LEU A 351 1.85 24.52 1.42
C LEU A 351 2.89 23.38 1.51
N HIS A 352 4.18 23.68 1.37
CA HIS A 352 5.23 22.65 1.51
C HIS A 352 5.24 22.08 2.93
N ARG A 353 5.18 22.96 3.94
CA ARG A 353 5.11 22.59 5.35
C ARG A 353 3.86 21.77 5.66
N LEU A 354 2.69 22.18 5.18
CA LEU A 354 1.44 21.44 5.29
C LEU A 354 1.57 20.02 4.70
N TRP A 355 2.12 19.87 3.49
CA TRP A 355 2.38 18.56 2.91
C TRP A 355 3.32 17.69 3.77
N GLN A 356 4.40 18.26 4.30
CA GLN A 356 5.30 17.50 5.19
C GLN A 356 4.59 17.06 6.48
N LYS A 357 3.69 17.89 7.03
CA LYS A 357 2.86 17.54 8.19
C LYS A 357 1.95 16.35 7.91
N THR A 358 1.31 16.30 6.74
CA THR A 358 0.48 15.16 6.36
C THR A 358 1.30 13.89 6.13
N ARG A 359 2.55 14.01 5.70
CA ARG A 359 3.48 12.88 5.56
C ARG A 359 4.02 12.35 6.89
N ASN A 360 4.22 13.23 7.87
CA ASN A 360 4.90 12.92 9.13
C ASN A 360 3.95 12.85 10.34
N GLN A 361 2.66 12.55 10.14
CA GLN A 361 1.65 12.59 11.21
C GLN A 361 2.08 11.84 12.49
N HIS A 362 2.76 10.69 12.35
CA HIS A 362 3.25 9.90 13.48
C HIS A 362 4.43 10.51 14.26
N LEU A 363 5.20 11.41 13.63
CA LEU A 363 6.41 12.02 14.21
C LEU A 363 6.15 13.44 14.73
N VAL A 364 5.10 14.10 14.26
CA VAL A 364 4.91 15.56 14.40
C VAL A 364 3.82 15.96 15.41
N GLN A 365 2.90 15.05 15.78
CA GLN A 365 1.74 15.38 16.63
C GLN A 365 2.08 15.98 18.01
N ALA A 366 3.30 15.80 18.52
CA ALA A 366 3.65 16.23 19.88
C ALA A 366 4.12 17.69 20.01
N SER A 367 4.30 18.47 18.92
CA SER A 367 4.99 19.76 18.99
C SER A 367 4.45 20.90 18.11
N LEU A 368 3.25 20.79 17.53
CA LEU A 368 2.70 21.85 16.67
C LEU A 368 1.82 22.84 17.45
N PRO A 369 1.86 24.14 17.14
CA PRO A 369 0.89 25.12 17.64
C PRO A 369 -0.53 24.76 17.20
N GLU A 370 -1.50 24.93 18.10
CA GLU A 370 -2.93 24.66 17.84
C GLU A 370 -3.50 25.50 16.69
N ASP A 371 -3.08 26.77 16.61
CA ASP A 371 -3.50 27.72 15.56
C ASP A 371 -2.94 27.38 14.17
N GLU A 372 -1.92 26.53 14.07
CA GLU A 372 -1.32 26.18 12.78
C GLU A 372 -2.30 25.42 11.88
N TRP A 373 -3.28 24.71 12.46
CA TRP A 373 -4.33 24.03 11.70
C TRP A 373 -5.21 25.01 10.90
N TRP A 374 -5.48 26.19 11.45
CA TRP A 374 -6.27 27.19 10.74
C TRP A 374 -5.48 27.79 9.58
N LEU A 375 -4.16 27.93 9.72
CA LEU A 375 -3.29 28.33 8.62
C LEU A 375 -3.24 27.24 7.54
N ASP A 376 -3.15 25.96 7.91
CA ASP A 376 -3.23 24.83 6.97
C ASP A 376 -4.52 24.91 6.13
N ARG A 377 -5.66 25.13 6.81
CA ARG A 377 -6.96 25.27 6.16
C ARG A 377 -7.01 26.49 5.25
N ALA A 378 -6.51 27.64 5.71
CA ALA A 378 -6.51 28.88 4.95
C ALA A 378 -5.70 28.78 3.65
N VAL A 379 -4.58 28.03 3.65
CA VAL A 379 -3.82 27.76 2.42
C VAL A 379 -4.69 27.04 1.39
N LEU A 380 -5.37 25.96 1.80
CA LEU A 380 -6.23 25.19 0.90
C LEU A 380 -7.44 26.00 0.40
N ASP A 381 -8.02 26.80 1.29
CA ASP A 381 -9.17 27.64 0.97
C ASP A 381 -8.78 28.78 0.01
N LEU A 382 -7.69 29.50 0.27
CA LEU A 382 -7.25 30.62 -0.58
C LEU A 382 -6.71 30.16 -1.94
N CYS A 383 -6.17 28.94 -2.04
CA CYS A 383 -5.87 28.30 -3.33
C CYS A 383 -7.13 27.88 -4.11
N GLY A 384 -8.33 28.05 -3.55
CA GLY A 384 -9.59 27.66 -4.16
C GLY A 384 -9.79 26.14 -4.18
N ILE A 385 -9.06 25.38 -3.37
CA ILE A 385 -9.17 23.91 -3.34
C ILE A 385 -10.29 23.52 -2.39
N GLY A 386 -10.29 24.07 -1.18
CA GLY A 386 -11.12 23.64 -0.07
C GLY A 386 -10.53 22.45 0.68
N LEU A 387 -11.03 22.21 1.90
CA LEU A 387 -10.41 21.28 2.85
C LEU A 387 -10.41 19.81 2.36
N GLU A 388 -11.57 19.26 2.00
CA GLU A 388 -11.70 17.85 1.60
C GLU A 388 -10.83 17.48 0.37
N PRO A 389 -10.98 18.14 -0.79
CA PRO A 389 -10.12 17.88 -1.95
C PRO A 389 -8.66 18.25 -1.69
N GLY A 390 -8.37 19.27 -0.87
CA GLY A 390 -7.01 19.64 -0.48
C GLY A 390 -6.33 18.53 0.30
N MET A 391 -7.02 17.93 1.28
CA MET A 391 -6.49 16.77 2.01
C MET A 391 -6.29 15.56 1.09
N GLN A 392 -7.22 15.28 0.17
CA GLN A 392 -7.07 14.21 -0.81
C GLN A 392 -5.83 14.42 -1.69
N MET A 393 -5.64 15.65 -2.19
CA MET A 393 -4.45 16.04 -2.97
C MET A 393 -3.18 15.75 -2.18
N LEU A 394 -3.09 16.22 -0.93
CA LEU A 394 -1.92 16.02 -0.07
C LEU A 394 -1.61 14.53 0.20
N TYR A 395 -2.64 13.69 0.40
CA TYR A 395 -2.44 12.24 0.60
C TYR A 395 -2.02 11.49 -0.67
N GLN A 396 -2.46 11.98 -1.85
CA GLN A 396 -2.10 11.40 -3.14
C GLN A 396 -0.69 11.82 -3.59
N SER A 397 -0.24 13.01 -3.20
CA SER A 397 1.12 13.48 -3.46
C SER A 397 2.14 12.77 -2.58
N ASN A 398 2.74 11.69 -3.08
CA ASN A 398 3.76 10.94 -2.34
C ASN A 398 5.14 11.61 -2.40
N ARG A 399 5.36 12.44 -3.42
CA ARG A 399 6.58 13.22 -3.65
C ARG A 399 6.27 14.71 -3.75
N LEU A 400 7.29 15.55 -3.63
CA LEU A 400 7.14 17.00 -3.79
C LEU A 400 6.74 17.35 -5.23
N SER A 401 7.30 16.65 -6.22
CA SER A 401 6.96 16.82 -7.63
C SER A 401 5.49 16.46 -7.93
N ASP A 402 4.93 15.46 -7.22
CA ASP A 402 3.50 15.17 -7.30
C ASP A 402 2.66 16.32 -6.76
N LEU A 403 3.08 16.92 -5.65
CA LEU A 403 2.42 18.09 -5.07
C LEU A 403 2.49 19.29 -6.02
N VAL A 404 3.67 19.59 -6.56
CA VAL A 404 3.86 20.67 -7.54
C VAL A 404 2.97 20.45 -8.77
N ARG A 405 2.93 19.21 -9.30
CA ARG A 405 2.05 18.85 -10.42
C ARG A 405 0.57 19.05 -10.08
N ALA A 406 0.16 18.70 -8.85
CA ALA A 406 -1.20 18.92 -8.39
C ALA A 406 -1.53 20.42 -8.27
N VAL A 407 -0.60 21.24 -7.79
CA VAL A 407 -0.74 22.71 -7.76
C VAL A 407 -0.84 23.28 -9.18
N ASP A 408 -0.06 22.79 -10.13
CA ASP A 408 -0.13 23.22 -11.53
C ASP A 408 -1.50 22.93 -12.16
N GLN A 409 -2.16 21.84 -11.76
CA GLN A 409 -3.52 21.52 -12.21
C GLN A 409 -4.58 22.51 -11.69
N LEU A 410 -4.29 23.27 -10.64
CA LEU A 410 -5.17 24.34 -10.14
C LEU A 410 -5.18 25.56 -11.07
N LYS A 411 -4.25 25.64 -12.03
CA LYS A 411 -4.15 26.74 -13.01
C LYS A 411 -4.15 28.14 -12.36
N LEU A 412 -3.51 28.27 -11.21
CA LEU A 412 -3.28 29.56 -10.55
C LEU A 412 -2.22 30.35 -11.34
N THR A 413 -2.52 31.60 -11.67
CA THR A 413 -1.54 32.51 -12.27
C THR A 413 -0.49 32.93 -11.25
N ASP A 414 0.65 33.48 -11.69
CA ASP A 414 1.67 33.99 -10.75
C ASP A 414 1.10 35.11 -9.86
N ASP A 415 0.22 35.97 -10.40
CA ASP A 415 -0.46 37.01 -9.65
C ASP A 415 -1.41 36.43 -8.58
N ASP A 416 -2.13 35.34 -8.90
CA ASP A 416 -2.95 34.63 -7.92
C ASP A 416 -2.09 34.11 -6.76
N LYS A 417 -0.94 33.49 -7.07
CA LYS A 417 -0.02 32.94 -6.07
C LYS A 417 0.56 34.03 -5.17
N ILE A 418 0.98 35.16 -5.75
CA ILE A 418 1.46 36.33 -5.01
C ILE A 418 0.35 36.84 -4.08
N HIS A 419 -0.87 37.03 -4.59
CA HIS A 419 -1.99 37.52 -3.80
C HIS A 419 -2.37 36.58 -2.64
N ILE A 420 -2.38 35.27 -2.89
CA ILE A 420 -2.62 34.23 -1.86
C ILE A 420 -1.56 34.35 -0.76
N ASN A 421 -0.27 34.38 -1.14
CA ASN A 421 0.83 34.46 -0.18
C ASN A 421 0.77 35.74 0.66
N GLU A 422 0.54 36.90 0.03
CA GLU A 422 0.38 38.17 0.74
C GLU A 422 -0.81 38.13 1.71
N THR A 423 -1.92 37.51 1.31
CA THR A 423 -3.10 37.38 2.15
C THR A 423 -2.82 36.49 3.37
N LEU A 424 -2.17 35.34 3.17
CA LEU A 424 -1.76 34.45 4.26
C LEU A 424 -0.82 35.15 5.26
N ILE A 425 0.17 35.90 4.76
CA ILE A 425 1.10 36.66 5.60
C ILE A 425 0.36 37.74 6.39
N LYS A 426 -0.53 38.51 5.74
CA LYS A 426 -1.35 39.53 6.41
C LYS A 426 -2.26 38.94 7.49
N LEU A 427 -2.81 37.75 7.26
CA LEU A 427 -3.62 37.04 8.25
C LEU A 427 -2.80 36.62 9.48
N ILE A 428 -1.52 36.27 9.30
CA ILE A 428 -0.60 35.93 10.42
C ILE A 428 -0.16 37.18 11.17
N GLU A 429 0.20 38.24 10.45
CA GLU A 429 0.72 39.48 11.05
C GLU A 429 -0.36 40.28 11.77
N GLY A 430 -1.62 40.14 11.35
CA GLY A 430 -2.75 40.90 11.86
C GLY A 430 -2.65 42.37 11.45
N ASN A 431 -3.27 42.74 10.32
CA ASN A 431 -3.32 44.13 9.87
C ASN A 431 -4.73 44.72 10.08
N PRO A 432 -5.01 45.36 11.23
CA PRO A 432 -6.33 45.87 11.54
C PRO A 432 -6.69 47.06 10.64
N HIS A 433 -7.91 47.05 10.11
CA HIS A 433 -8.56 48.20 9.49
C HIS A 433 -9.86 48.54 10.21
N GLU A 434 -10.43 49.69 9.90
CA GLU A 434 -11.71 50.10 10.48
C GLU A 434 -12.83 49.13 10.05
N ILE A 435 -13.49 48.50 11.01
CA ILE A 435 -14.56 47.54 10.76
C ILE A 435 -15.79 48.29 10.20
N PRO A 436 -16.25 47.98 8.97
CA PRO A 436 -17.37 48.69 8.39
C PRO A 436 -18.69 48.40 9.12
N GLU A 437 -19.46 49.44 9.44
CA GLU A 437 -20.82 49.31 9.99
C GLU A 437 -21.85 49.10 8.86
N VAL A 438 -22.00 47.87 8.37
CA VAL A 438 -22.92 47.53 7.27
C VAL A 438 -24.26 46.94 7.73
N LEU A 439 -24.31 46.39 8.94
CA LEU A 439 -25.51 45.87 9.60
C LEU A 439 -26.13 46.91 10.51
N SER A 440 -27.47 47.02 10.46
CA SER A 440 -28.22 47.91 11.34
C SER A 440 -28.23 47.41 12.79
N LYS A 441 -28.56 48.30 13.73
CA LYS A 441 -28.70 47.95 15.15
C LYS A 441 -29.75 46.87 15.37
N GLU A 442 -30.84 46.90 14.60
CA GLU A 442 -31.91 45.91 14.64
C GLU A 442 -31.42 44.55 14.14
N GLN A 443 -30.59 44.52 13.08
CA GLN A 443 -29.99 43.28 12.58
C GLN A 443 -29.01 42.67 13.58
N LEU A 444 -28.18 43.49 14.22
CA LEU A 444 -27.26 43.03 15.27
C LEU A 444 -28.01 42.50 16.50
N ALA A 445 -29.04 43.21 16.95
CA ALA A 445 -29.90 42.73 18.04
C ALA A 445 -30.62 41.42 17.67
N PHE A 446 -31.05 41.27 16.42
CA PHE A 446 -31.63 40.04 15.93
C PHE A 446 -30.62 38.88 15.95
N TRP A 447 -29.41 39.11 15.43
CA TRP A 447 -28.31 38.15 15.45
C TRP A 447 -28.00 37.67 16.88
N GLN A 448 -27.82 38.60 17.82
CA GLN A 448 -27.53 38.27 19.22
C GLN A 448 -28.63 37.39 19.84
N ALA A 449 -29.90 37.72 19.59
CA ALA A 449 -31.03 36.98 20.16
C ALA A 449 -31.28 35.61 19.50
N ASN A 450 -31.00 35.47 18.20
CA ASN A 450 -31.42 34.31 17.42
C ASN A 450 -30.28 33.42 16.91
N GLY A 451 -29.04 33.92 16.88
CA GLY A 451 -27.87 33.21 16.39
C GLY A 451 -27.83 33.03 14.88
N TYR A 452 -28.73 33.66 14.13
CA TYR A 452 -28.72 33.67 12.66
C TYR A 452 -29.15 35.03 12.12
N LEU A 453 -28.77 35.33 10.88
CA LEU A 453 -29.13 36.55 10.17
C LEU A 453 -29.39 36.27 8.68
N VAL A 454 -30.36 36.98 8.12
CA VAL A 454 -30.62 37.04 6.67
C VAL A 454 -30.27 38.43 6.19
N VAL A 455 -29.26 38.54 5.32
CA VAL A 455 -28.85 39.81 4.71
C VAL A 455 -29.28 39.81 3.25
N PRO A 456 -30.19 40.72 2.84
CA PRO A 456 -30.80 40.66 1.53
C PRO A 456 -29.86 41.10 0.41
N GLY A 457 -29.91 40.40 -0.72
CA GLY A 457 -29.31 40.84 -1.98
C GLY A 457 -27.81 41.12 -1.94
N VAL A 458 -27.01 40.28 -1.27
CA VAL A 458 -25.55 40.38 -1.33
C VAL A 458 -25.00 40.04 -2.72
N LEU A 459 -25.71 39.22 -3.49
CA LEU A 459 -25.45 39.00 -4.91
C LEU A 459 -26.57 39.60 -5.75
N SER A 460 -26.21 40.09 -6.94
CA SER A 460 -27.17 40.54 -7.95
C SER A 460 -27.93 39.35 -8.56
N ALA A 461 -29.05 39.64 -9.22
CA ALA A 461 -29.80 38.62 -9.96
C ALA A 461 -28.96 37.97 -11.08
N GLU A 462 -28.08 38.74 -11.72
CA GLU A 462 -27.16 38.25 -12.75
C GLU A 462 -26.11 37.31 -12.16
N GLN A 463 -25.50 37.65 -11.02
CA GLN A 463 -24.55 36.78 -10.31
C GLN A 463 -25.21 35.45 -9.91
N CYS A 464 -26.47 35.51 -9.45
CA CYS A 464 -27.23 34.31 -9.12
C CYS A 464 -27.52 33.44 -10.34
N GLU A 465 -27.96 34.03 -11.46
CA GLU A 465 -28.18 33.31 -12.72
C GLU A 465 -26.90 32.62 -13.21
N ASN A 466 -25.80 33.35 -13.28
CA ASN A 466 -24.51 32.80 -13.70
C ASN A 466 -24.08 31.62 -12.80
N SER A 467 -24.31 31.73 -11.49
CA SER A 467 -23.99 30.66 -10.54
C SER A 467 -24.87 29.42 -10.74
N ARG A 468 -26.17 29.62 -11.03
CA ARG A 468 -27.09 28.53 -11.37
C ARG A 468 -26.69 27.83 -12.66
N GLN A 469 -26.28 28.58 -13.68
CA GLN A 469 -25.80 28.00 -14.94
C GLN A 469 -24.62 27.05 -14.71
N VAL A 470 -23.66 27.44 -13.87
CA VAL A 470 -22.51 26.60 -13.50
C VAL A 470 -22.95 25.30 -12.82
N ILE A 471 -23.95 25.36 -11.93
CA ILE A 471 -24.51 24.17 -11.28
C ILE A 471 -25.21 23.26 -12.31
N TRP A 472 -25.99 23.84 -13.24
CA TRP A 472 -26.66 23.07 -14.29
C TRP A 472 -25.67 22.37 -15.22
N GLU A 473 -24.62 23.08 -15.65
CA GLU A 473 -23.54 22.53 -16.47
C GLU A 473 -22.79 21.40 -15.74
N TYR A 474 -22.48 21.61 -14.45
CA TYR A 474 -21.85 20.59 -13.61
C TYR A 474 -22.73 19.35 -13.45
N LEU A 475 -24.05 19.51 -13.31
CA LEU A 475 -24.99 18.40 -13.23
C LEU A 475 -25.33 17.78 -14.60
N GLN A 476 -24.96 18.43 -15.71
CA GLN A 476 -25.46 18.09 -17.05
C GLN A 476 -27.00 17.99 -17.12
N ALA A 477 -27.67 18.86 -16.37
CA ALA A 477 -29.12 18.88 -16.25
C ALA A 477 -29.71 20.14 -16.88
N ASP A 478 -30.97 20.04 -17.32
CA ASP A 478 -31.71 21.12 -17.96
C ASP A 478 -32.74 21.68 -16.96
N PRO A 479 -32.71 23.01 -16.67
CA PRO A 479 -33.67 23.65 -15.78
C PRO A 479 -35.14 23.44 -16.20
N GLU A 480 -35.42 23.27 -17.49
CA GLU A 480 -36.79 23.12 -18.00
C GLU A 480 -37.24 21.65 -18.07
N VAL A 481 -36.34 20.69 -17.83
CA VAL A 481 -36.63 19.24 -17.90
C VAL A 481 -36.44 18.61 -16.52
N ALA A 482 -37.52 18.58 -15.72
CA ALA A 482 -37.49 18.13 -14.33
C ALA A 482 -36.88 16.73 -14.10
N ASN A 483 -37.06 15.79 -15.03
CA ASN A 483 -36.49 14.45 -14.89
C ASN A 483 -34.95 14.44 -15.01
N SER A 484 -34.34 15.43 -15.67
CA SER A 484 -32.89 15.54 -15.82
C SER A 484 -32.19 15.84 -14.49
N TRP A 485 -32.89 16.45 -13.53
CA TRP A 485 -32.34 16.86 -12.23
C TRP A 485 -31.86 15.70 -11.35
N TYR A 486 -32.28 14.46 -11.66
CA TYR A 486 -32.00 13.27 -10.87
C TYR A 486 -31.05 12.29 -11.57
N GLN A 487 -30.45 12.67 -12.71
CA GLN A 487 -29.71 11.74 -13.59
C GLN A 487 -28.21 11.64 -13.30
N SER A 488 -27.67 12.45 -12.38
CA SER A 488 -26.23 12.45 -12.05
C SER A 488 -25.94 12.21 -10.57
N PRO A 489 -26.44 11.10 -9.97
CA PRO A 489 -26.20 10.81 -8.56
C PRO A 489 -24.71 10.64 -8.22
N GLU A 490 -23.87 10.25 -9.18
CA GLU A 490 -22.42 10.12 -9.02
C GLU A 490 -21.68 11.44 -8.78
N ARG A 491 -22.31 12.57 -9.14
CA ARG A 491 -21.79 13.93 -8.92
C ARG A 491 -22.25 14.55 -7.61
N MET A 492 -23.10 13.83 -6.87
CA MET A 492 -23.73 14.30 -5.65
C MET A 492 -23.29 13.44 -4.47
N GLN A 493 -22.90 14.10 -3.38
CA GLN A 493 -22.82 13.47 -2.06
C GLN A 493 -24.00 13.99 -1.23
N LYS A 494 -25.05 13.18 -1.14
CA LYS A 494 -26.38 13.66 -0.68
C LYS A 494 -26.88 14.80 -1.57
N ILE A 495 -27.00 16.02 -1.06
CA ILE A 495 -27.33 17.23 -1.84
C ILE A 495 -26.09 18.06 -2.24
N MET A 496 -24.90 17.70 -1.76
CA MET A 496 -23.68 18.47 -1.99
C MET A 496 -23.05 18.11 -3.32
N LEU A 497 -22.59 19.11 -4.08
CA LEU A 497 -21.82 18.91 -5.31
C LEU A 497 -20.34 19.16 -5.02
N GLN A 498 -19.44 18.29 -5.48
CA GLN A 498 -17.98 18.46 -5.31
C GLN A 498 -17.43 19.54 -6.26
N LEU A 499 -18.09 20.69 -6.29
CA LEU A 499 -17.77 21.86 -7.09
C LEU A 499 -17.36 22.98 -6.13
N PHE A 500 -16.06 23.04 -5.86
CA PHE A 500 -15.45 24.02 -4.95
C PHE A 500 -15.00 25.28 -5.70
N ARG A 501 -14.55 25.15 -6.95
CA ARG A 501 -13.94 26.24 -7.71
C ARG A 501 -14.55 26.40 -9.09
N HIS A 502 -14.90 27.64 -9.41
CA HIS A 502 -15.29 28.09 -10.73
C HIS A 502 -15.17 29.62 -10.75
N PRO A 503 -14.72 30.27 -11.84
CA PRO A 503 -14.56 31.74 -11.87
C PRO A 503 -15.78 32.50 -11.35
N VAL A 504 -17.00 32.09 -11.72
CA VAL A 504 -18.25 32.69 -11.23
C VAL A 504 -18.42 32.56 -9.71
N LEU A 505 -18.11 31.38 -9.15
CA LEU A 505 -18.22 31.13 -7.71
C LEU A 505 -17.14 31.89 -6.93
N ASP A 506 -15.95 32.02 -7.52
CA ASP A 506 -14.81 32.76 -6.96
C ASP A 506 -15.12 34.28 -6.93
N GLU A 507 -15.75 34.82 -7.97
CA GLU A 507 -16.23 36.20 -8.01
C GLU A 507 -17.27 36.49 -6.92
N ASN A 508 -18.19 35.56 -6.65
CA ASN A 508 -19.15 35.73 -5.56
C ASN A 508 -18.43 35.88 -4.21
N ARG A 509 -17.38 35.09 -3.94
CA ARG A 509 -16.57 35.18 -2.70
C ARG A 509 -15.82 36.52 -2.57
N ARG A 510 -15.52 37.19 -3.69
CA ARG A 510 -14.85 38.49 -3.72
C ARG A 510 -15.78 39.68 -3.48
N THR A 511 -17.09 39.44 -3.30
CA THR A 511 -18.07 40.51 -3.03
C THR A 511 -17.72 41.24 -1.72
N PRO A 512 -17.39 42.54 -1.75
CA PRO A 512 -16.92 43.25 -0.55
C PRO A 512 -17.92 43.28 0.61
N LEU A 513 -19.21 43.35 0.30
CA LEU A 513 -20.28 43.37 1.31
C LEU A 513 -20.26 42.11 2.19
N ILE A 514 -19.95 40.94 1.62
CA ILE A 514 -19.86 39.68 2.37
C ILE A 514 -18.79 39.80 3.44
N ARG A 515 -17.58 40.23 3.06
CA ARG A 515 -16.47 40.45 4.00
C ARG A 515 -16.85 41.43 5.10
N ASN A 516 -17.42 42.58 4.74
CA ASN A 516 -17.82 43.60 5.72
C ASN A 516 -18.81 43.06 6.75
N ILE A 517 -19.77 42.22 6.32
CA ILE A 517 -20.74 41.58 7.22
C ILE A 517 -20.02 40.66 8.21
N PHE A 518 -19.14 39.77 7.72
CA PHE A 518 -18.40 38.86 8.60
C PHE A 518 -17.44 39.61 9.54
N GLU A 519 -16.73 40.63 9.06
CA GLU A 519 -15.84 41.44 9.91
C GLU A 519 -16.63 42.16 11.02
N GLN A 520 -17.82 42.68 10.71
CA GLN A 520 -18.70 43.26 11.72
C GLN A 520 -19.27 42.23 12.70
N LEU A 521 -19.58 41.01 12.26
CA LEU A 521 -20.03 39.95 13.17
C LEU A 521 -18.89 39.40 14.04
N TRP A 522 -17.68 39.27 13.50
CA TRP A 522 -16.54 38.77 14.26
C TRP A 522 -15.82 39.86 15.07
N GLN A 523 -16.13 41.13 14.84
CA GLN A 523 -15.45 42.28 15.43
C GLN A 523 -13.93 42.23 15.21
N ARG A 524 -13.49 41.74 14.04
CA ARG A 524 -12.08 41.64 13.62
C ARG A 524 -11.96 41.61 12.10
N THR A 525 -10.76 41.87 11.59
CA THR A 525 -10.51 42.03 10.14
C THR A 525 -9.61 40.95 9.53
N ASP A 526 -8.94 40.16 10.36
CA ASP A 526 -8.04 39.08 10.00
C ASP A 526 -8.79 37.76 9.71
N LEU A 527 -9.79 37.86 8.84
CA LEU A 527 -10.63 36.74 8.44
C LEU A 527 -10.23 36.17 7.07
N ALA A 528 -9.98 34.86 7.04
CA ALA A 528 -9.81 34.06 5.85
C ALA A 528 -11.17 33.72 5.23
N MET A 529 -11.27 33.79 3.91
CA MET A 529 -12.45 33.35 3.16
C MET A 529 -12.37 31.85 2.91
N SER A 530 -13.42 31.10 3.26
CA SER A 530 -13.47 29.66 2.99
C SER A 530 -13.70 29.36 1.50
N THR A 531 -13.14 28.27 1.00
CA THR A 531 -13.57 27.67 -0.26
C THR A 531 -14.34 26.39 0.02
N ASP A 532 -15.66 26.50 -0.11
CA ASP A 532 -16.60 25.39 0.07
C ASP A 532 -17.43 25.15 -1.20
N ARG A 533 -18.22 24.09 -1.15
CA ARG A 533 -19.05 23.54 -2.20
C ARG A 533 -20.29 24.37 -2.49
N VAL A 534 -21.00 23.95 -3.52
CA VAL A 534 -22.40 24.28 -3.77
C VAL A 534 -23.28 23.08 -3.43
N SER A 535 -24.58 23.30 -3.27
CA SER A 535 -25.53 22.20 -3.18
C SER A 535 -26.76 22.41 -4.03
N PHE A 536 -27.33 21.28 -4.42
CA PHE A 536 -28.51 21.15 -5.24
C PHE A 536 -29.50 20.22 -4.53
N ASN A 537 -30.65 20.76 -4.13
CA ASN A 537 -31.70 19.99 -3.46
C ASN A 537 -32.96 19.99 -4.35
N PRO A 538 -33.16 18.97 -5.20
CA PRO A 538 -34.34 18.87 -6.05
C PRO A 538 -35.59 18.49 -5.23
N PRO A 539 -36.81 18.71 -5.76
CA PRO A 539 -38.04 18.25 -5.13
C PRO A 539 -38.06 16.74 -4.82
N GLU A 540 -38.72 16.35 -3.74
CA GLU A 540 -39.00 14.94 -3.46
C GLU A 540 -39.95 14.36 -4.51
N THR A 541 -39.67 13.13 -4.93
CA THR A 541 -40.49 12.36 -5.86
C THR A 541 -40.75 10.97 -5.31
N ALA A 542 -41.56 10.17 -6.01
CA ALA A 542 -41.76 8.77 -5.64
C ALA A 542 -40.45 7.95 -5.70
N SER A 543 -39.49 8.35 -6.54
CA SER A 543 -38.22 7.66 -6.76
C SER A 543 -37.01 8.33 -6.09
N TRP A 544 -37.16 9.53 -5.54
CA TRP A 544 -36.09 10.27 -4.87
C TRP A 544 -36.61 10.90 -3.58
N GLN A 545 -35.93 10.62 -2.47
CA GLN A 545 -36.23 11.15 -1.15
C GLN A 545 -35.00 11.89 -0.63
N PHE A 546 -35.21 12.92 0.18
CA PHE A 546 -34.13 13.75 0.71
C PHE A 546 -33.11 12.91 1.52
N PRO A 547 -31.83 12.83 1.09
CA PRO A 547 -30.83 11.96 1.71
C PRO A 547 -30.06 12.62 2.87
N GLY A 548 -30.45 13.82 3.29
CA GLY A 548 -29.75 14.62 4.28
C GLY A 548 -28.77 15.65 3.67
N PRO A 549 -27.95 16.32 4.51
CA PRO A 549 -27.85 16.11 5.95
C PRO A 549 -29.12 16.56 6.70
N ASP A 550 -29.54 15.75 7.67
CA ASP A 550 -30.55 16.13 8.67
C ASP A 550 -29.97 17.17 9.65
N MET A 551 -30.73 17.53 10.68
CA MET A 551 -30.23 18.42 11.73
C MET A 551 -28.98 17.85 12.43
N HIS A 552 -27.95 18.67 12.59
CA HIS A 552 -26.65 18.31 13.18
C HIS A 552 -25.89 19.56 13.66
N TRP A 553 -24.74 19.33 14.30
CA TRP A 553 -23.70 20.33 14.53
C TRP A 553 -22.43 19.97 13.74
N ASP A 554 -21.76 20.96 13.16
CA ASP A 554 -20.50 20.79 12.41
C ASP A 554 -19.24 21.03 13.25
N MET A 555 -19.42 21.21 14.56
CA MET A 555 -18.34 21.53 15.50
C MET A 555 -18.28 20.49 16.64
N PRO A 556 -17.11 20.30 17.27
CA PRO A 556 -16.98 19.42 18.44
C PRO A 556 -17.91 19.89 19.57
N LEU A 557 -18.64 18.99 20.21
CA LEU A 557 -19.65 19.33 21.23
C LEU A 557 -19.00 19.50 22.62
N GLN A 558 -17.95 20.31 22.60
CA GLN A 558 -17.08 20.87 23.65
C GLN A 558 -17.61 22.12 24.36
N ALA A 559 -17.91 22.13 25.67
CA ALA A 559 -18.08 23.39 26.41
C ALA A 559 -16.74 23.88 27.01
N PRO A 560 -16.42 25.20 26.99
CA PRO A 560 -17.19 26.27 26.35
C PRO A 560 -17.04 26.25 24.83
N VAL A 561 -18.13 26.53 24.11
CA VAL A 561 -18.14 26.64 22.66
C VAL A 561 -17.58 28.01 22.25
N SER A 562 -16.43 28.01 21.58
CA SER A 562 -15.83 29.23 21.02
C SER A 562 -16.73 29.84 19.94
N PHE A 563 -16.70 31.16 19.75
CA PHE A 563 -17.47 31.79 18.67
C PHE A 563 -17.04 31.29 17.29
N GLY A 564 -18.01 31.02 16.43
CA GLY A 564 -17.79 30.61 15.06
C GLY A 564 -19.02 30.81 14.21
N THR A 565 -18.84 31.05 12.92
CA THR A 565 -19.92 31.23 11.96
C THR A 565 -19.91 30.14 10.90
N GLN A 566 -21.03 30.00 10.22
CA GLN A 566 -21.17 29.34 8.93
C GLN A 566 -22.15 30.15 8.08
N GLY A 567 -22.14 29.94 6.76
CA GLY A 567 -23.00 30.70 5.88
C GLY A 567 -23.28 30.04 4.54
N LEU A 568 -24.36 30.49 3.91
CA LEU A 568 -24.72 30.15 2.54
C LEU A 568 -25.45 31.31 1.86
N ILE A 569 -25.34 31.36 0.54
CA ILE A 569 -26.11 32.28 -0.30
C ILE A 569 -27.15 31.48 -1.06
N TYR A 570 -28.41 31.93 -1.01
CA TYR A 570 -29.45 31.39 -1.88
C TYR A 570 -29.21 31.84 -3.31
N LEU A 571 -29.09 30.89 -4.25
CA LEU A 571 -28.98 31.18 -5.69
C LEU A 571 -30.35 31.08 -6.39
N THR A 572 -31.34 30.56 -5.68
CA THR A 572 -32.76 30.46 -6.06
C THR A 572 -33.62 31.09 -4.97
N ASP A 573 -34.74 31.71 -5.36
CA ASP A 573 -35.80 32.00 -4.40
C ASP A 573 -36.19 30.71 -3.68
N THR A 574 -36.18 30.75 -2.34
CA THR A 574 -36.32 29.56 -1.50
C THR A 574 -37.39 29.80 -0.45
N SER A 575 -38.53 29.14 -0.63
CA SER A 575 -39.60 29.11 0.36
C SER A 575 -39.31 28.10 1.49
N LYS A 576 -40.08 28.16 2.58
CA LYS A 576 -39.90 27.30 3.77
C LYS A 576 -39.93 25.79 3.47
N GLU A 577 -40.68 25.39 2.45
CA GLU A 577 -40.82 23.97 2.06
C GLU A 577 -39.93 23.61 0.85
N GLN A 578 -39.09 24.53 0.36
CA GLN A 578 -38.21 24.32 -0.81
C GLN A 578 -36.80 23.91 -0.39
N GLY A 579 -36.69 22.98 0.55
CA GLY A 579 -35.38 22.52 1.01
C GLY A 579 -34.58 23.58 1.78
N ALA A 580 -35.25 24.55 2.40
CA ALA A 580 -34.62 25.69 3.07
C ALA A 580 -33.62 25.28 4.14
N PHE A 581 -32.64 26.15 4.40
CA PHE A 581 -31.83 26.10 5.61
C PHE A 581 -32.74 26.11 6.85
N CYS A 582 -32.48 25.21 7.77
CA CYS A 582 -33.18 25.07 9.04
C CYS A 582 -32.17 25.21 10.18
N CYS A 583 -32.56 25.91 11.24
CA CYS A 583 -31.80 25.99 12.48
C CYS A 583 -32.75 26.03 13.69
N VAL A 584 -32.21 25.97 14.90
CA VAL A 584 -32.96 26.22 16.14
C VAL A 584 -32.54 27.59 16.69
N PRO A 585 -33.30 28.67 16.42
CA PRO A 585 -32.90 30.02 16.82
C PRO A 585 -32.73 30.17 18.34
N GLY A 586 -31.69 30.87 18.75
CA GLY A 586 -31.40 31.18 20.16
C GLY A 586 -30.64 30.09 20.91
N PHE A 587 -30.49 28.89 20.34
CA PHE A 587 -29.84 27.78 21.03
C PHE A 587 -28.35 28.01 21.32
N HIS A 588 -27.68 28.90 20.59
CA HIS A 588 -26.30 29.30 20.85
C HIS A 588 -26.13 29.95 22.23
N LEU A 589 -27.19 30.51 22.82
CA LEU A 589 -27.19 31.07 24.18
C LEU A 589 -27.31 30.00 25.28
N GLU A 590 -27.79 28.80 24.91
CA GLU A 590 -28.09 27.71 25.84
C GLU A 590 -27.09 26.56 25.74
N ILE A 591 -26.30 26.48 24.66
CA ILE A 591 -25.51 25.31 24.32
C ILE A 591 -24.52 24.90 25.41
N ASP A 592 -23.80 25.83 26.03
CA ASP A 592 -22.81 25.49 27.06
C ASP A 592 -23.46 24.89 28.30
N ALA A 593 -24.56 25.49 28.75
CA ALA A 593 -25.34 24.97 29.86
C ALA A 593 -25.98 23.62 29.51
N TRP A 594 -26.42 23.45 28.27
CA TRP A 594 -26.95 22.20 27.76
C TRP A 594 -25.88 21.10 27.73
N LEU A 595 -24.70 21.37 27.18
CA LEU A 595 -23.55 20.44 27.09
C LEU A 595 -23.07 20.02 28.47
N GLN A 596 -22.95 20.95 29.42
CA GLN A 596 -22.55 20.65 30.80
C GLN A 596 -23.54 19.71 31.52
N GLN A 597 -24.81 19.71 31.10
CA GLN A 597 -25.82 18.79 31.62
C GLN A 597 -25.81 17.42 30.92
N GLN A 598 -25.17 17.31 29.75
CA GLN A 598 -25.05 16.06 29.05
C GLN A 598 -23.83 15.27 29.54
N ASN A 599 -24.04 14.07 30.06
CA ASN A 599 -22.96 13.12 30.33
C ASN A 599 -22.83 12.10 29.19
N LYS A 600 -22.64 12.60 27.96
CA LYS A 600 -22.63 11.79 26.74
C LYS A 600 -21.50 12.23 25.80
N PRO A 601 -20.91 11.31 25.02
CA PRO A 601 -19.95 11.66 23.99
C PRO A 601 -20.63 12.34 22.79
N ASP A 602 -19.87 13.13 22.02
CA ASP A 602 -20.32 13.88 20.84
C ASP A 602 -21.19 13.06 19.87
N VAL A 603 -20.78 11.82 19.57
CA VAL A 603 -21.49 10.95 18.62
C VAL A 603 -22.92 10.64 19.07
N GLU A 604 -23.15 10.56 20.38
CA GLU A 604 -24.49 10.39 20.94
C GLU A 604 -25.27 11.70 20.97
N LEU A 605 -24.58 12.82 21.23
CA LEU A 605 -25.18 14.15 21.23
C LEU A 605 -25.68 14.58 19.85
N GLN A 606 -25.06 14.10 18.78
CA GLN A 606 -25.54 14.33 17.41
C GLN A 606 -26.90 13.63 17.12
N LYS A 607 -27.32 12.67 17.95
CA LYS A 607 -28.55 11.87 17.73
C LYS A 607 -29.70 12.35 18.61
N GLN A 608 -30.24 13.52 18.28
CA GLN A 608 -31.38 14.09 18.99
C GLN A 608 -32.73 13.63 18.42
N ASN A 609 -33.77 13.66 19.24
CA ASN A 609 -35.15 13.64 18.74
C ASN A 609 -35.51 15.04 18.24
N TRP A 610 -35.09 15.37 17.03
CA TRP A 610 -35.26 16.69 16.41
C TRP A 610 -36.71 17.19 16.33
N SER A 611 -37.70 16.29 16.43
CA SER A 611 -39.13 16.68 16.47
C SER A 611 -39.53 17.45 17.73
N GLU A 612 -38.74 17.37 18.80
CA GLU A 612 -38.96 18.08 20.06
C GLU A 612 -38.31 19.47 20.08
N TRP A 613 -37.55 19.81 19.04
CA TRP A 613 -36.80 21.06 18.94
C TRP A 613 -37.57 22.10 18.13
N LEU A 614 -37.41 23.38 18.45
CA LEU A 614 -38.04 24.49 17.73
C LEU A 614 -37.28 24.79 16.43
N ILE A 615 -37.34 23.86 15.48
CA ILE A 615 -36.66 23.99 14.18
C ILE A 615 -37.43 25.00 13.32
N LYS A 616 -36.71 25.99 12.79
CA LYS A 616 -37.25 27.04 11.93
C LYS A 616 -36.64 26.98 10.53
N PRO A 617 -37.45 26.71 9.48
CA PRO A 617 -37.04 26.90 8.10
C PRO A 617 -36.91 28.38 7.75
N ILE A 618 -35.77 28.76 7.18
CA ILE A 618 -35.41 30.14 6.85
C ILE A 618 -35.55 30.35 5.34
N SER A 619 -36.65 31.00 4.93
CA SER A 619 -36.86 31.43 3.54
C SER A 619 -36.02 32.63 3.18
N GLY A 620 -35.64 32.75 1.91
CA GLY A 620 -34.90 33.88 1.35
C GLY A 620 -35.10 33.99 -0.16
N LYS A 621 -34.66 35.10 -0.72
CA LYS A 621 -34.61 35.34 -2.16
C LYS A 621 -33.26 34.95 -2.74
N ALA A 622 -33.19 34.75 -4.05
CA ALA A 622 -31.93 34.65 -4.75
C ALA A 622 -31.07 35.90 -4.47
N GLY A 623 -29.83 35.67 -4.05
CA GLY A 623 -28.87 36.68 -3.64
C GLY A 623 -28.84 36.97 -2.15
N ASP A 624 -29.75 36.41 -1.35
CA ASP A 624 -29.72 36.60 0.11
C ASP A 624 -28.64 35.73 0.76
N LEU A 625 -27.88 36.32 1.68
CA LEU A 625 -26.90 35.64 2.52
C LEU A 625 -27.54 35.23 3.84
N ILE A 626 -27.45 33.95 4.16
CA ILE A 626 -27.82 33.38 5.45
C ILE A 626 -26.53 33.09 6.20
N ILE A 627 -26.35 33.70 7.37
CA ILE A 627 -25.24 33.42 8.29
C ILE A 627 -25.83 32.90 9.59
N TRP A 628 -25.17 31.92 10.20
CA TRP A 628 -25.53 31.42 11.52
C TRP A 628 -24.31 31.18 12.40
N HIS A 629 -24.53 31.25 13.71
CA HIS A 629 -23.59 30.84 14.74
C HIS A 629 -23.46 29.32 14.67
N HIS A 630 -22.24 28.78 14.55
CA HIS A 630 -21.99 27.34 14.36
C HIS A 630 -22.52 26.44 15.51
N ALA A 631 -22.85 27.04 16.66
CA ALA A 631 -23.49 26.39 17.81
C ALA A 631 -24.98 26.09 17.59
N LEU A 632 -25.61 26.69 16.57
CA LEU A 632 -26.97 26.33 16.22
C LEU A 632 -26.99 24.95 15.57
N PRO A 633 -27.78 23.99 16.08
CA PRO A 633 -28.08 22.81 15.32
C PRO A 633 -28.79 23.24 14.05
N HIS A 634 -28.36 22.69 12.93
CA HIS A 634 -28.84 23.11 11.62
C HIS A 634 -28.86 21.96 10.62
N GLY A 635 -29.56 22.17 9.51
CA GLY A 635 -29.71 21.18 8.45
C GLY A 635 -30.53 21.75 7.30
N ALA A 636 -30.70 20.97 6.24
CA ALA A 636 -31.63 21.33 5.17
C ALA A 636 -32.98 20.66 5.40
N SER A 637 -34.07 21.37 5.09
CA SER A 637 -35.38 20.73 5.02
C SER A 637 -35.47 19.81 3.81
N ARG A 638 -36.48 18.94 3.82
CA ARG A 638 -36.95 18.29 2.59
C ARG A 638 -37.46 19.35 1.60
N ASN A 639 -37.32 19.09 0.31
CA ASN A 639 -37.89 19.95 -0.73
C ASN A 639 -39.22 19.38 -1.22
N LYS A 640 -40.32 20.01 -0.82
CA LYS A 640 -41.70 19.68 -1.25
C LYS A 640 -42.26 20.68 -2.26
N ALA A 641 -41.44 21.63 -2.73
CA ALA A 641 -41.85 22.61 -3.72
C ALA A 641 -41.71 22.07 -5.15
N ALA A 642 -41.97 22.91 -6.16
CA ALA A 642 -41.88 22.51 -7.57
C ALA A 642 -40.48 22.73 -8.18
N SER A 643 -39.60 23.46 -7.51
CA SER A 643 -38.30 23.89 -8.05
C SER A 643 -37.17 23.48 -7.12
N PRO A 644 -35.95 23.24 -7.65
CA PRO A 644 -34.81 22.90 -6.84
C PRO A 644 -34.37 24.10 -6.00
N ARG A 645 -33.65 23.82 -4.91
CA ARG A 645 -32.86 24.81 -4.18
C ARG A 645 -31.41 24.71 -4.62
N MET A 646 -30.83 25.84 -4.96
CA MET A 646 -29.39 25.96 -5.19
C MET A 646 -28.79 26.95 -4.21
N VAL A 647 -27.66 26.59 -3.61
CA VAL A 647 -26.92 27.48 -2.71
C VAL A 647 -25.43 27.35 -2.96
N GLN A 648 -24.69 28.43 -2.66
CA GLN A 648 -23.26 28.42 -2.50
C GLN A 648 -22.92 28.57 -1.02
N TYR A 649 -22.12 27.66 -0.47
CA TYR A 649 -21.64 27.78 0.92
C TYR A 649 -20.47 28.77 0.98
N ILE A 650 -20.53 29.69 1.93
CA ILE A 650 -19.53 30.75 2.15
C ILE A 650 -19.41 31.02 3.64
N ASN A 651 -18.19 31.07 4.14
CA ASN A 651 -17.90 31.45 5.50
C ASN A 651 -16.59 32.23 5.57
N MET A 652 -16.38 32.91 6.69
CA MET A 652 -15.11 33.51 7.03
C MET A 652 -14.72 33.15 8.46
N TYR A 653 -13.43 32.92 8.67
CA TYR A 653 -12.90 32.47 9.97
C TYR A 653 -11.51 33.05 10.21
N PRO A 654 -11.12 33.25 11.47
CA PRO A 654 -9.78 33.72 11.81
C PRO A 654 -8.75 32.59 11.87
N LEU A 655 -7.45 32.93 11.84
CA LEU A 655 -6.37 31.95 12.03
C LEU A 655 -6.11 31.56 13.49
N ALA A 656 -6.53 32.41 14.43
CA ALA A 656 -6.40 32.13 15.86
C ALA A 656 -7.77 32.28 16.52
N ASN A 657 -8.11 31.30 17.36
CA ASN A 657 -9.24 31.38 18.27
C ASN A 657 -8.86 32.33 19.44
N GLY A 658 -8.73 33.62 19.13
CA GLY A 658 -8.78 34.63 20.19
C GLY A 658 -10.20 34.64 20.75
N ASP A 659 -10.33 34.59 22.07
CA ASP A 659 -11.59 34.86 22.77
C ASP A 659 -12.10 36.24 22.33
N SER A 660 -12.92 36.30 21.28
CA SER A 660 -13.77 37.45 21.04
C SER A 660 -14.81 37.42 22.14
N ALA A 661 -14.45 38.02 23.29
CA ALA A 661 -15.35 38.28 24.38
C ALA A 661 -16.56 39.05 23.83
N TYR A 662 -17.69 38.35 23.70
CA TYR A 662 -19.00 38.97 23.58
C TYR A 662 -19.48 39.44 24.94
#